data_AF-A0A6N7M8Y8-F1
#
_entry.id   AF-A0A6N7M8Y8-F1
#
_cell.length_a   1.000
_cell.length_b   1.000
_cell.length_c   1.000
_cell.angle_alpha   90.00
_cell.angle_beta   90.00
_cell.angle_gamma   90.00
#
_symmetry.space_group_name_H-M   'P 1'
#
loop_
_entity.id
_entity.type
_entity.pdbx_description
1 polymer ?
#
loop_
_entity_poly.entity_id
_entity_poly.type
_entity_poly.pdbx_seq_one_letter_code
_entity_poly.pdbx_strand_id
1 'polypeptide(L)'
;FRPVSIHFTDALQIQNPYVISDINFEDTLLADLSVSFLLRNQKPVPVKGKIEGQIGDIAFEKQVSLNPGEVQEITLNSDEFPQLRIQNPKLWWPHNFGEPNLYDIHLECIVDGQLSDQADFKFGIRKVEDYVNDNGYRGFKINGEPILIKGGGWVDDLLLANTAENLENQIKYVKHMNLNAIRLEGFWGKDETLYDLCDRYGILIMVGWSCQWEWDEYLGKECDQFGGVKSADDIKLVSDYWRDQVVWLRNHPSIFVWMAASDMLPRPALEKQYLKILEEFDPTRPCIMAAGDAESELTGPTRIKMRGPYAFTAPVYWYADTSNGGAFGFNSETGPGAQVPPLASIKKMIPEDKLWPINELWDYHCGRNEFNTLEKYNTGLSRRYGPASGLEEYLKKAQLMNYELMRPMFEAFVAHKPNSTGVIQWMLNSAWPEMYWQLYDSYLMPNGAFYGAKKACQPLHLLYRYAFDDIRAINETLQTYPAMEAQIRVFNLQSEKIFEDRIEFKLPPNSSQKIMDIPDNLDITSVYFVDLRLVDSKSGEEIDQNFYWLSTQKDIHDFEKTEWFYTPLKQYADFSELTQMPRVTLAVNYLIRQNGDEQSMEVTLRNTADTIAFFIELQVVSEKNSEVVLPVFWEDNYISLLPGESRHLQAHFSTKDLKDDRVKLEVTGWNVKDCKINKE
;
A
#
# COMPACT_ATOMS: atom_id res chain seq x y z
N PHE A 1 -6.87 6.05 -24.81
CA PHE A 1 -6.75 4.71 -24.19
C PHE A 1 -7.97 4.35 -23.34
N ARG A 2 -8.80 5.31 -22.93
CA ARG A 2 -10.11 5.03 -22.29
C ARG A 2 -11.19 4.63 -23.31
N PRO A 3 -12.25 3.91 -22.89
CA PRO A 3 -13.39 3.58 -23.74
C PRO A 3 -14.11 4.83 -24.30
N VAL A 4 -14.79 4.66 -25.44
CA VAL A 4 -15.77 5.62 -25.96
C VAL A 4 -17.14 4.96 -25.90
N SER A 5 -18.07 5.56 -25.17
CA SER A 5 -19.44 5.08 -25.00
C SER A 5 -20.44 5.88 -25.85
N ILE A 6 -21.53 5.23 -26.25
CA ILE A 6 -22.69 5.87 -26.91
C ILE A 6 -23.88 5.74 -25.96
N HIS A 7 -24.35 6.87 -25.44
CA HIS A 7 -25.51 6.92 -24.53
C HIS A 7 -26.76 7.33 -25.31
N PHE A 8 -27.85 6.58 -25.13
CA PHE A 8 -29.15 6.90 -25.69
C PHE A 8 -30.04 7.45 -24.59
N THR A 9 -30.48 8.69 -24.74
CA THR A 9 -31.40 9.37 -23.82
C THR A 9 -32.53 9.98 -24.62
N ASP A 10 -33.69 10.21 -23.98
CA ASP A 10 -34.85 10.78 -24.68
C ASP A 10 -35.03 12.28 -24.45
N ALA A 11 -35.84 12.67 -23.47
CA ALA A 11 -36.27 14.06 -23.28
C ALA A 11 -35.49 14.78 -22.19
N LEU A 12 -35.34 14.14 -21.04
CA LEU A 12 -34.54 14.58 -19.92
C LEU A 12 -33.33 13.67 -19.74
N GLN A 13 -32.15 14.26 -19.49
CA GLN A 13 -30.89 13.56 -19.27
C GLN A 13 -30.34 13.87 -17.88
N ILE A 14 -29.94 12.83 -17.13
CA ILE A 14 -29.24 12.94 -15.85
C ILE A 14 -27.74 13.08 -16.13
N GLN A 15 -27.08 14.02 -15.48
CA GLN A 15 -25.65 14.28 -15.64
C GLN A 15 -24.99 14.48 -14.27
N ASN A 16 -23.79 13.92 -14.11
CA ASN A 16 -22.92 14.12 -12.95
C ASN A 16 -23.59 13.83 -11.59
N PRO A 17 -24.23 12.67 -11.39
CA PRO A 17 -24.85 12.37 -10.11
C PRO A 17 -23.83 12.29 -8.97
N TYR A 18 -24.24 12.71 -7.78
CA TYR A 18 -23.40 12.76 -6.59
C TYR A 18 -24.19 12.48 -5.33
N VAL A 19 -23.62 11.72 -4.40
CA VAL A 19 -24.18 11.51 -3.07
C VAL A 19 -23.20 12.03 -2.02
N ILE A 20 -23.67 12.94 -1.18
CA ILE A 20 -22.97 13.40 0.03
C ILE A 20 -23.65 12.80 1.25
N SER A 21 -22.86 12.37 2.23
CA SER A 21 -23.33 12.00 3.57
C SER A 21 -22.77 12.94 4.62
N ASP A 22 -23.65 13.58 5.39
CA ASP A 22 -23.28 14.27 6.63
C ASP A 22 -23.55 13.34 7.82
N ILE A 23 -22.56 13.12 8.68
CA ILE A 23 -22.60 12.08 9.72
C ILE A 23 -22.52 12.73 11.09
N ASN A 24 -23.52 12.45 11.91
CA ASN A 24 -23.52 12.76 13.34
C ASN A 24 -23.11 11.52 14.14
N PHE A 25 -22.00 11.63 14.87
CA PHE A 25 -21.45 10.57 15.72
C PHE A 25 -21.95 10.64 17.18
N GLU A 26 -22.81 11.61 17.53
CA GLU A 26 -23.37 11.79 18.89
C GLU A 26 -24.63 10.92 19.12
N ASP A 27 -24.80 10.41 20.34
CA ASP A 27 -25.92 9.60 20.85
C ASP A 27 -26.28 8.36 20.00
N THR A 28 -26.91 8.58 18.85
CA THR A 28 -27.28 7.58 17.84
C THR A 28 -26.60 7.97 16.54
N LEU A 29 -25.84 7.04 15.95
CA LEU A 29 -25.19 7.28 14.66
C LEU A 29 -26.25 7.59 13.60
N LEU A 30 -26.19 8.78 13.02
CA LEU A 30 -27.10 9.27 12.00
C LEU A 30 -26.31 9.72 10.77
N ALA A 31 -26.82 9.40 9.57
CA ALA A 31 -26.33 9.98 8.33
C ALA A 31 -27.46 10.66 7.56
N ASP A 32 -27.30 11.95 7.29
CA ASP A 32 -28.16 12.72 6.39
C ASP A 32 -27.58 12.65 4.97
N LEU A 33 -28.32 12.04 4.05
CA LEU A 33 -27.91 11.95 2.65
C LEU A 33 -28.45 13.11 1.82
N SER A 34 -27.63 13.60 0.91
CA SER A 34 -28.00 14.55 -0.13
C SER A 34 -27.59 13.99 -1.49
N VAL A 35 -28.57 13.73 -2.35
CA VAL A 35 -28.38 13.29 -3.73
C VAL A 35 -28.54 14.49 -4.65
N SER A 36 -27.52 14.79 -5.46
CA SER A 36 -27.57 15.88 -6.45
C SER A 36 -27.12 15.45 -7.83
N PHE A 37 -27.64 16.10 -8.86
CA PHE A 37 -27.27 15.90 -10.27
C PHE A 37 -27.73 17.09 -11.11
N LEU A 38 -27.16 17.23 -12.30
CA LEU A 38 -27.66 18.14 -13.33
C LEU A 38 -28.70 17.40 -14.17
N LEU A 39 -29.84 18.04 -14.40
CA LEU A 39 -30.89 17.55 -15.28
C LEU A 39 -30.97 18.46 -16.51
N ARG A 40 -30.87 17.88 -17.71
CA ARG A 40 -30.91 18.62 -18.97
C ARG A 40 -32.11 18.25 -19.81
N ASN A 41 -32.85 19.23 -20.30
CA ASN A 41 -33.86 19.02 -21.34
C ASN A 41 -33.21 19.02 -22.75
N GLN A 42 -33.32 17.89 -23.44
CA GLN A 42 -32.80 17.68 -24.80
C GLN A 42 -33.80 18.10 -25.89
N LYS A 43 -35.06 18.36 -25.54
CA LYS A 43 -36.11 18.70 -26.49
C LYS A 43 -36.20 20.21 -26.74
N PRO A 44 -36.66 20.64 -27.93
CA PRO A 44 -36.92 22.04 -28.24
C PRO A 44 -38.24 22.58 -27.65
N VAL A 45 -38.87 21.84 -26.73
CA VAL A 45 -40.12 22.18 -26.06
C VAL A 45 -39.98 21.98 -24.55
N PRO A 46 -40.77 22.68 -23.71
CA PRO A 46 -40.80 22.40 -22.28
C PRO A 46 -41.20 20.94 -22.02
N VAL A 47 -40.48 20.29 -21.10
CA VAL A 47 -40.71 18.89 -20.73
C VAL A 47 -41.05 18.82 -19.24
N LYS A 48 -42.10 18.07 -18.91
CA LYS A 48 -42.45 17.69 -17.55
C LYS A 48 -42.16 16.22 -17.35
N GLY A 49 -41.62 15.87 -16.21
CA GLY A 49 -41.32 14.49 -15.85
C GLY A 49 -41.22 14.34 -14.35
N LYS A 50 -40.73 13.18 -13.94
CA LYS A 50 -40.40 12.88 -12.56
C LYS A 50 -39.03 12.23 -12.46
N ILE A 51 -38.37 12.46 -11.34
CA ILE A 51 -37.18 11.72 -10.91
C ILE A 51 -37.63 10.71 -9.88
N GLU A 52 -37.28 9.45 -10.08
CA GLU A 52 -37.43 8.38 -9.10
C GLU A 52 -36.03 7.94 -8.66
N GLY A 53 -35.84 7.77 -7.36
CA GLY A 53 -34.57 7.29 -6.81
C GLY A 53 -34.76 6.20 -5.77
N GLN A 54 -33.83 5.26 -5.75
CA GLN A 54 -33.83 4.12 -4.83
C GLN A 54 -32.43 3.89 -4.24
N ILE A 55 -32.35 3.78 -2.92
CA ILE A 55 -31.15 3.40 -2.15
C ILE A 55 -31.53 2.25 -1.22
N GLY A 56 -31.27 1.01 -1.63
CA GLY A 56 -31.80 -0.17 -0.94
C GLY A 56 -33.33 -0.13 -0.86
N ASP A 57 -33.88 -0.11 0.36
CA ASP A 57 -35.32 -0.03 0.61
C ASP A 57 -35.86 1.42 0.66
N ILE A 58 -34.98 2.43 0.58
CA ILE A 58 -35.35 3.84 0.61
C ILE A 58 -35.72 4.27 -0.80
N ALA A 59 -36.94 4.77 -0.99
CA ALA A 59 -37.41 5.31 -2.26
C ALA A 59 -37.85 6.78 -2.11
N PHE A 60 -37.64 7.58 -3.15
CA PHE A 60 -38.05 8.99 -3.22
C PHE A 60 -38.41 9.39 -4.66
N GLU A 61 -39.31 10.37 -4.79
CA GLU A 61 -39.78 10.86 -6.09
C GLU A 61 -39.89 12.39 -6.07
N LYS A 62 -39.45 13.06 -7.15
CA LYS A 62 -39.63 14.51 -7.35
C LYS A 62 -40.14 14.84 -8.74
N GLN A 63 -41.18 15.66 -8.81
CA GLN A 63 -41.69 16.19 -10.08
C GLN A 63 -40.80 17.33 -10.59
N VAL A 64 -40.52 17.36 -11.89
CA VAL A 64 -39.62 18.32 -12.55
C VAL A 64 -40.24 18.89 -13.82
N SER A 65 -39.88 20.13 -14.15
CA SER A 65 -40.32 20.82 -15.37
C SER A 65 -39.23 21.74 -15.87
N LEU A 66 -38.68 21.45 -17.06
CA LEU A 66 -37.57 22.19 -17.65
C LEU A 66 -37.97 22.82 -18.99
N ASN A 67 -37.51 24.04 -19.22
CA ASN A 67 -37.62 24.75 -20.49
C ASN A 67 -36.71 24.11 -21.56
N PRO A 68 -36.91 24.42 -22.86
CA PRO A 68 -36.07 23.89 -23.94
C PRO A 68 -34.58 24.17 -23.70
N GLY A 69 -33.76 23.12 -23.71
CA GLY A 69 -32.30 23.23 -23.52
C GLY A 69 -31.85 23.65 -22.12
N GLU A 70 -32.77 23.81 -21.16
CA GLU A 70 -32.44 24.16 -19.78
C GLU A 70 -31.62 23.05 -19.13
N VAL A 71 -30.62 23.46 -18.34
CA VAL A 71 -29.87 22.60 -17.41
C VAL A 71 -30.16 23.12 -16.01
N GLN A 72 -30.73 22.28 -15.16
CA GLN A 72 -31.09 22.61 -13.79
C GLN A 72 -30.39 21.65 -12.84
N GLU A 73 -29.81 22.17 -11.75
CA GLU A 73 -29.35 21.33 -10.65
C GLU A 73 -30.55 20.88 -9.80
N ILE A 74 -30.64 19.58 -9.57
CA ILE A 74 -31.63 18.97 -8.70
C ILE A 74 -30.93 18.44 -7.47
N THR A 75 -31.41 18.84 -6.29
CA THR A 75 -30.96 18.34 -4.99
C THR A 75 -32.13 17.71 -4.25
N LEU A 76 -31.90 16.51 -3.72
CA LEU A 76 -32.84 15.68 -2.96
C LEU A 76 -32.15 15.36 -1.63
N ASN A 77 -32.64 15.90 -0.52
CA ASN A 77 -32.00 15.76 0.79
C ASN A 77 -33.01 15.34 1.87
N SER A 78 -32.52 15.10 3.07
CA SER A 78 -33.33 14.66 4.21
C SER A 78 -34.34 15.68 4.72
N ASP A 79 -34.20 16.97 4.39
CA ASP A 79 -35.20 17.99 4.74
C ASP A 79 -36.47 17.86 3.89
N GLU A 80 -36.32 17.58 2.59
CA GLU A 80 -37.45 17.33 1.67
C GLU A 80 -37.92 15.87 1.71
N PHE A 81 -36.99 14.93 1.89
CA PHE A 81 -37.22 13.48 1.91
C PHE A 81 -36.68 12.86 3.21
N PRO A 82 -37.43 12.89 4.33
CA PRO A 82 -36.96 12.43 5.64
C PRO A 82 -36.39 11.00 5.67
N GLN A 83 -36.79 10.14 4.74
CA GLN A 83 -36.25 8.80 4.57
C GLN A 83 -34.78 8.76 4.11
N LEU A 84 -34.21 9.88 3.62
CA LEU A 84 -32.79 10.03 3.34
C LEU A 84 -31.94 10.28 4.61
N ARG A 85 -32.57 10.39 5.79
CA ARG A 85 -31.89 10.31 7.08
C ARG A 85 -31.82 8.86 7.54
N ILE A 86 -30.65 8.26 7.47
CA ILE A 86 -30.41 6.87 7.83
C ILE A 86 -29.98 6.78 9.31
N GLN A 87 -30.70 5.96 10.08
CA GLN A 87 -30.31 5.63 11.45
C GLN A 87 -29.40 4.40 11.47
N ASN A 88 -28.32 4.48 12.24
CA ASN A 88 -27.28 3.45 12.34
C ASN A 88 -26.80 2.97 10.96
N PRO A 89 -26.37 3.89 10.07
CA PRO A 89 -25.84 3.52 8.76
C PRO A 89 -24.65 2.57 8.94
N LYS A 90 -24.56 1.57 8.06
CA LYS A 90 -23.32 0.83 7.89
C LYS A 90 -22.30 1.77 7.24
N LEU A 91 -21.28 2.17 7.99
CA LEU A 91 -20.23 3.06 7.50
C LEU A 91 -19.25 2.30 6.61
N TRP A 92 -18.68 3.00 5.63
CA TRP A 92 -17.51 2.54 4.91
C TRP A 92 -16.25 2.78 5.75
N TRP A 93 -15.41 1.76 5.87
CA TRP A 93 -14.11 1.82 6.54
C TRP A 93 -13.01 1.23 5.65
N PRO A 94 -11.75 1.70 5.78
CA PRO A 94 -10.63 0.96 5.22
C PRO A 94 -10.50 -0.40 5.93
N HIS A 95 -9.97 -1.39 5.20
CA HIS A 95 -10.07 -2.82 5.56
C HIS A 95 -9.43 -3.19 6.90
N ASN A 96 -8.48 -2.40 7.36
CA ASN A 96 -7.77 -2.59 8.62
C ASN A 96 -8.48 -1.93 9.83
N PHE A 97 -9.52 -1.13 9.61
CA PHE A 97 -10.31 -0.47 10.66
C PHE A 97 -11.78 -0.92 10.71
N GLY A 98 -12.31 -1.51 9.64
CA GLY A 98 -13.66 -2.04 9.61
C GLY A 98 -14.09 -2.55 8.24
N GLU A 99 -15.39 -2.76 8.07
CA GLU A 99 -15.97 -3.25 6.82
C GLU A 99 -16.16 -2.11 5.79
N PRO A 100 -15.74 -2.30 4.52
CA PRO A 100 -15.93 -1.33 3.44
C PRO A 100 -17.36 -1.38 2.88
N ASN A 101 -18.36 -0.99 3.68
CA ASN A 101 -19.77 -1.04 3.28
C ASN A 101 -20.08 -0.07 2.13
N LEU A 102 -20.75 -0.57 1.09
CA LEU A 102 -21.21 0.21 -0.07
C LEU A 102 -22.73 0.11 -0.23
N TYR A 103 -23.34 1.19 -0.71
CA TYR A 103 -24.75 1.28 -1.05
C TYR A 103 -24.90 1.42 -2.56
N ASP A 104 -25.92 0.76 -3.10
CA ASP A 104 -26.37 0.97 -4.48
C ASP A 104 -27.37 2.12 -4.52
N ILE A 105 -27.22 3.01 -5.51
CA ILE A 105 -28.22 4.01 -5.84
C ILE A 105 -28.65 3.85 -7.30
N HIS A 106 -29.96 3.84 -7.50
CA HIS A 106 -30.61 3.84 -8.81
C HIS A 106 -31.38 5.14 -8.97
N LEU A 107 -31.12 5.89 -10.03
CA LEU A 107 -31.85 7.11 -10.39
C LEU A 107 -32.46 6.95 -11.78
N GLU A 108 -33.75 7.23 -11.89
CA GLU A 108 -34.48 7.20 -13.15
C GLU A 108 -35.15 8.55 -13.40
N CYS A 109 -35.13 9.01 -14.66
CA CYS A 109 -35.95 10.12 -15.10
C CYS A 109 -37.06 9.60 -16.02
N ILE A 110 -38.32 9.79 -15.61
CA ILE A 110 -39.51 9.33 -16.33
C ILE A 110 -40.26 10.52 -16.95
N VAL A 111 -40.57 10.44 -18.24
CA VAL A 111 -41.36 11.42 -19.00
C VAL A 111 -42.51 10.69 -19.67
N ASP A 112 -43.75 11.18 -19.49
CA ASP A 112 -44.97 10.55 -20.01
C ASP A 112 -45.10 9.04 -19.70
N GLY A 113 -44.59 8.62 -18.53
CA GLY A 113 -44.61 7.22 -18.08
C GLY A 113 -43.56 6.32 -18.76
N GLN A 114 -42.61 6.87 -19.49
CA GLN A 114 -41.49 6.17 -20.14
C GLN A 114 -40.15 6.62 -19.57
N LEU A 115 -39.19 5.70 -19.49
CA LEU A 115 -37.82 6.00 -19.09
C LEU A 115 -37.16 6.91 -20.13
N SER A 116 -36.66 8.06 -19.66
CA SER A 116 -35.92 9.02 -20.48
C SER A 116 -34.41 8.85 -20.33
N ASP A 117 -33.93 8.64 -19.10
CA ASP A 117 -32.53 8.39 -18.78
C ASP A 117 -32.42 7.76 -17.38
N GLN A 118 -31.28 7.12 -17.10
CA GLN A 118 -30.98 6.52 -15.79
C GLN A 118 -29.51 6.68 -15.40
N ALA A 119 -29.23 6.63 -14.10
CA ALA A 119 -27.89 6.56 -13.57
C ALA A 119 -27.81 5.59 -12.38
N ASP A 120 -26.89 4.63 -12.48
CA ASP A 120 -26.66 3.58 -11.48
C ASP A 120 -25.20 3.64 -11.03
N PHE A 121 -24.96 3.75 -9.73
CA PHE A 121 -23.61 3.75 -9.17
C PHE A 121 -23.62 3.34 -7.70
N LYS A 122 -22.42 3.13 -7.14
CA LYS A 122 -22.23 2.82 -5.73
C LYS A 122 -21.63 4.03 -5.00
N PHE A 123 -21.93 4.14 -3.72
CA PHE A 123 -21.30 5.10 -2.82
C PHE A 123 -21.09 4.49 -1.44
N GLY A 124 -20.22 5.11 -0.63
CA GLY A 124 -20.00 4.72 0.77
C GLY A 124 -20.29 5.87 1.72
N ILE A 125 -20.97 5.58 2.83
CA ILE A 125 -21.22 6.56 3.90
C ILE A 125 -19.99 6.60 4.80
N ARG A 126 -19.25 7.71 4.77
CA ARG A 126 -18.07 7.93 5.62
C ARG A 126 -17.80 9.42 5.79
N LYS A 127 -16.98 9.77 6.78
CA LYS A 127 -16.41 11.11 6.94
C LYS A 127 -14.90 11.05 6.79
N VAL A 128 -14.33 11.98 6.04
CA VAL A 128 -12.87 12.17 5.93
C VAL A 128 -12.50 13.52 6.49
N GLU A 129 -11.48 13.54 7.33
CA GLU A 129 -10.93 14.76 7.89
C GLU A 129 -9.41 14.66 7.89
N ASP A 130 -8.74 15.79 7.83
CA ASP A 130 -7.33 15.88 8.18
C ASP A 130 -7.13 16.64 9.49
N TYR A 131 -5.94 16.50 10.07
CA TYR A 131 -5.55 17.21 11.27
C TYR A 131 -4.06 17.54 11.23
N VAL A 132 -3.64 18.48 12.07
CA VAL A 132 -2.23 18.78 12.31
C VAL A 132 -1.88 18.26 13.71
N ASN A 133 -0.87 17.38 13.81
CA ASN A 133 -0.41 16.86 15.09
C ASN A 133 0.42 17.90 15.86
N ASP A 134 0.77 17.59 17.10
CA ASP A 134 1.51 18.49 17.99
C ASP A 134 2.88 18.92 17.45
N ASN A 135 3.45 18.17 16.51
CA ASN A 135 4.72 18.48 15.86
C ASN A 135 4.55 19.22 14.52
N GLY A 136 3.32 19.62 14.18
CA GLY A 136 3.04 20.41 12.99
C GLY A 136 2.84 19.62 11.69
N TYR A 137 2.77 18.28 11.75
CA TYR A 137 2.59 17.42 10.58
C TYR A 137 1.12 17.07 10.34
N ARG A 138 0.75 16.93 9.07
CA ARG A 138 -0.61 16.53 8.67
C ARG A 138 -0.82 15.03 8.89
N GLY A 139 -1.98 14.67 9.41
CA GLY A 139 -2.50 13.30 9.45
C GLY A 139 -3.97 13.26 9.04
N PHE A 140 -4.54 12.06 8.95
CA PHE A 140 -5.91 11.86 8.47
C PHE A 140 -6.76 11.09 9.46
N LYS A 141 -8.06 11.37 9.45
CA LYS A 141 -9.09 10.63 10.17
C LYS A 141 -10.14 10.11 9.19
N ILE A 142 -10.59 8.89 9.44
CA ILE A 142 -11.79 8.34 8.79
C ILE A 142 -12.80 8.05 9.89
N ASN A 143 -14.01 8.60 9.75
CA ASN A 143 -15.09 8.47 10.72
C ASN A 143 -14.68 8.88 12.14
N GLY A 144 -13.85 9.93 12.26
CA GLY A 144 -13.34 10.47 13.53
C GLY A 144 -12.07 9.80 14.07
N GLU A 145 -11.67 8.64 13.53
CA GLU A 145 -10.51 7.88 14.03
C GLU A 145 -9.22 8.22 13.28
N PRO A 146 -8.12 8.60 13.97
CA PRO A 146 -6.82 8.83 13.34
C PRO A 146 -6.24 7.55 12.73
N ILE A 147 -5.84 7.61 11.47
CA ILE A 147 -5.30 6.48 10.74
C ILE A 147 -3.87 6.81 10.28
N LEU A 148 -2.94 5.91 10.62
CA LEU A 148 -1.62 5.93 10.02
C LEU A 148 -1.73 5.41 8.58
N ILE A 149 -1.37 6.26 7.62
CA ILE A 149 -1.33 5.85 6.21
C ILE A 149 -0.12 4.94 5.99
N LYS A 150 -0.35 3.74 5.47
CA LYS A 150 0.68 2.77 5.10
C LYS A 150 0.37 2.30 3.69
N GLY A 151 1.14 2.77 2.73
CA GLY A 151 0.86 2.50 1.32
C GLY A 151 2.10 2.41 0.45
N GLY A 152 1.86 2.39 -0.86
CA GLY A 152 2.88 2.52 -1.88
C GLY A 152 2.39 3.35 -3.06
N GLY A 153 3.34 3.94 -3.80
CA GLY A 153 3.06 4.62 -5.06
C GLY A 153 2.57 3.61 -6.09
N TRP A 154 1.41 3.83 -6.69
CA TRP A 154 0.87 2.99 -7.74
C TRP A 154 1.37 3.46 -9.10
N VAL A 155 1.66 2.51 -9.98
CA VAL A 155 1.87 2.80 -11.40
C VAL A 155 1.04 1.84 -12.25
N ASP A 156 0.42 2.37 -13.30
CA ASP A 156 -0.21 1.55 -14.33
C ASP A 156 0.86 0.82 -15.16
N ASP A 157 0.46 -0.22 -15.89
CA ASP A 157 1.29 -0.86 -16.92
C ASP A 157 1.85 0.21 -17.88
N LEU A 158 3.09 0.03 -18.35
CA LEU A 158 3.78 1.02 -19.19
C LEU A 158 3.00 1.40 -20.45
N LEU A 159 2.17 0.49 -20.98
CA LEU A 159 1.32 0.71 -22.15
C LEU A 159 -0.15 0.96 -21.78
N LEU A 160 -0.44 1.18 -20.50
CA LEU A 160 -1.78 1.40 -19.92
C LEU A 160 -2.75 0.25 -20.21
N ALA A 161 -2.21 -0.98 -20.22
CA ALA A 161 -2.91 -2.19 -20.66
C ALA A 161 -3.49 -3.03 -19.51
N ASN A 162 -3.59 -2.50 -18.28
CA ASN A 162 -4.12 -3.26 -17.15
C ASN A 162 -5.54 -3.78 -17.42
N THR A 163 -5.72 -5.10 -17.22
CA THR A 163 -7.03 -5.75 -17.25
C THR A 163 -7.71 -5.63 -15.89
N ALA A 164 -9.04 -5.81 -15.83
CA ALA A 164 -9.77 -5.79 -14.56
C ALA A 164 -9.23 -6.86 -13.57
N GLU A 165 -8.90 -8.05 -14.09
CA GLU A 165 -8.29 -9.13 -13.32
C GLU A 165 -6.90 -8.76 -12.79
N ASN A 166 -6.05 -8.13 -13.62
CA ASN A 166 -4.74 -7.65 -13.18
C ASN A 166 -4.87 -6.58 -12.07
N LEU A 167 -5.80 -5.62 -12.22
CA LEU A 167 -6.06 -4.61 -11.18
C LEU A 167 -6.54 -5.26 -9.89
N GLU A 168 -7.49 -6.19 -9.97
CA GLU A 168 -8.04 -6.88 -8.80
C GLU A 168 -6.96 -7.68 -8.05
N ASN A 169 -6.10 -8.40 -8.77
CA ASN A 169 -5.00 -9.15 -8.15
C ASN A 169 -4.01 -8.23 -7.41
N GLN A 170 -3.70 -7.07 -7.98
CA GLN A 170 -2.84 -6.09 -7.35
C GLN A 170 -3.48 -5.45 -6.11
N ILE A 171 -4.78 -5.10 -6.16
CA ILE A 171 -5.49 -4.59 -4.99
C ILE A 171 -5.60 -5.66 -3.89
N LYS A 172 -5.80 -6.93 -4.25
CA LYS A 172 -5.71 -8.04 -3.30
C LYS A 172 -4.31 -8.13 -2.67
N TYR A 173 -3.23 -7.87 -3.41
CA TYR A 173 -1.87 -7.78 -2.84
C TYR A 173 -1.69 -6.61 -1.87
N VAL A 174 -2.25 -5.42 -2.16
CA VAL A 174 -2.24 -4.29 -1.21
C VAL A 174 -2.85 -4.74 0.13
N LYS A 175 -4.05 -5.33 0.06
CA LYS A 175 -4.74 -5.88 1.25
C LYS A 175 -3.93 -6.99 1.91
N HIS A 176 -3.36 -7.91 1.13
CA HIS A 176 -2.58 -9.05 1.63
C HIS A 176 -1.32 -8.62 2.38
N MET A 177 -0.70 -7.50 1.99
CA MET A 177 0.42 -6.90 2.71
C MET A 177 0.00 -6.08 3.93
N ASN A 178 -1.29 -6.03 4.27
CA ASN A 178 -1.85 -5.17 5.32
C ASN A 178 -1.59 -3.66 5.09
N LEU A 179 -1.33 -3.25 3.85
CA LEU A 179 -1.28 -1.84 3.46
C LEU A 179 -2.71 -1.31 3.35
N ASN A 180 -2.92 -0.04 3.70
CA ASN A 180 -4.26 0.58 3.71
C ASN A 180 -4.44 1.67 2.66
N ALA A 181 -3.39 2.04 1.93
CA ALA A 181 -3.47 3.10 0.94
C ALA A 181 -2.62 2.83 -0.31
N ILE A 182 -3.00 3.48 -1.42
CA ILE A 182 -2.17 3.67 -2.60
C ILE A 182 -2.13 5.15 -2.97
N ARG A 183 -1.01 5.62 -3.53
CA ARG A 183 -0.89 6.97 -4.09
C ARG A 183 -0.79 6.89 -5.60
N LEU A 184 -1.70 7.56 -6.30
CA LEU A 184 -1.64 7.72 -7.75
C LEU A 184 -0.92 9.03 -8.06
N GLU A 185 0.37 8.96 -8.33
CA GLU A 185 1.10 10.08 -8.92
C GLU A 185 1.01 10.01 -10.44
N GLY A 186 -0.14 10.40 -10.97
CA GLY A 186 -0.42 10.34 -12.41
C GLY A 186 -1.37 9.23 -12.77
N PHE A 187 -1.06 8.48 -13.83
CA PHE A 187 -1.96 7.57 -14.55
C PHE A 187 -3.11 7.00 -13.70
N TRP A 188 -4.33 7.33 -14.12
CA TRP A 188 -5.56 7.21 -13.33
C TRP A 188 -6.42 6.02 -13.77
N GLY A 189 -5.83 5.00 -14.37
CA GLY A 189 -6.56 3.90 -15.00
C GLY A 189 -7.31 4.28 -16.28
N LYS A 190 -7.78 3.24 -16.98
CA LYS A 190 -8.55 3.35 -18.24
C LYS A 190 -10.05 3.63 -18.02
N ASP A 191 -10.55 3.33 -16.84
CA ASP A 191 -11.95 3.44 -16.39
C ASP A 191 -11.98 3.44 -14.84
N GLU A 192 -13.17 3.40 -14.23
CA GLU A 192 -13.34 3.43 -12.76
C GLU A 192 -12.97 2.12 -12.05
N THR A 193 -12.58 1.05 -12.78
CA THR A 193 -12.38 -0.29 -12.20
C THR A 193 -11.42 -0.29 -11.01
N LEU A 194 -10.32 0.47 -11.08
CA LEU A 194 -9.36 0.56 -9.97
C LEU A 194 -10.01 1.14 -8.70
N TYR A 195 -10.81 2.18 -8.86
CA TYR A 195 -11.48 2.87 -7.76
C TYR A 195 -12.61 2.01 -7.18
N ASP A 196 -13.41 1.36 -8.03
CA ASP A 196 -14.42 0.38 -7.61
C ASP A 196 -13.82 -0.78 -6.80
N LEU A 197 -12.63 -1.26 -7.21
CA LEU A 197 -11.90 -2.30 -6.49
C LEU A 197 -11.42 -1.77 -5.14
N CYS A 198 -10.81 -0.59 -5.09
CA CYS A 198 -10.39 0.03 -3.83
C CYS A 198 -11.56 0.29 -2.88
N ASP A 199 -12.70 0.74 -3.39
CA ASP A 199 -13.95 0.91 -2.63
C ASP A 199 -14.39 -0.41 -2.02
N ARG A 200 -14.39 -1.49 -2.80
CA ARG A 200 -14.82 -2.83 -2.37
C ARG A 200 -13.85 -3.49 -1.40
N TYR A 201 -12.55 -3.31 -1.62
CA TYR A 201 -11.51 -3.93 -0.81
C TYR A 201 -11.10 -3.08 0.40
N GLY A 202 -11.61 -1.84 0.53
CA GLY A 202 -11.30 -0.95 1.64
C GLY A 202 -9.89 -0.37 1.58
N ILE A 203 -9.40 -0.03 0.38
CA ILE A 203 -8.08 0.58 0.16
C ILE A 203 -8.26 2.09 -0.08
N LEU A 204 -7.58 2.91 0.70
CA LEU A 204 -7.59 4.37 0.55
C LEU A 204 -6.79 4.79 -0.69
N ILE A 205 -7.22 5.84 -1.38
CA ILE A 205 -6.51 6.38 -2.55
C ILE A 205 -6.19 7.86 -2.36
N MET A 206 -4.92 8.20 -2.58
CA MET A 206 -4.49 9.58 -2.85
C MET A 206 -4.54 9.78 -4.37
N VAL A 207 -5.43 10.64 -4.87
CA VAL A 207 -5.64 10.83 -6.31
C VAL A 207 -5.26 12.24 -6.71
N GLY A 208 -4.48 12.39 -7.77
CA GLY A 208 -4.30 13.69 -8.38
C GLY A 208 -3.18 13.76 -9.41
N TRP A 209 -2.61 14.96 -9.56
CA TRP A 209 -1.61 15.22 -10.58
C TRP A 209 -0.24 14.65 -10.23
N SER A 210 0.59 14.55 -11.25
CA SER A 210 1.90 13.94 -11.24
C SER A 210 3.00 14.99 -11.50
N CYS A 211 4.26 14.74 -11.13
CA CYS A 211 5.33 15.73 -11.32
C CYS A 211 5.69 16.02 -12.79
N GLN A 212 5.19 15.25 -13.78
CA GLN A 212 5.57 15.37 -15.20
C GLN A 212 5.30 16.76 -15.82
N TRP A 213 4.37 17.55 -15.29
CA TRP A 213 4.12 18.93 -15.77
C TRP A 213 4.97 19.98 -15.04
N GLU A 214 5.76 19.57 -14.05
CA GLU A 214 6.54 20.43 -13.17
C GLU A 214 8.01 20.54 -13.63
N TRP A 215 8.48 19.61 -14.46
CA TRP A 215 9.88 19.54 -14.91
C TRP A 215 10.03 19.65 -16.44
N ASP A 216 11.04 20.43 -16.86
CA ASP A 216 11.37 20.67 -18.28
C ASP A 216 11.58 19.39 -19.09
N GLU A 217 12.30 18.42 -18.53
CA GLU A 217 12.64 17.16 -19.20
C GLU A 217 11.38 16.35 -19.55
N TYR A 218 10.38 16.36 -18.67
CA TYR A 218 9.16 15.58 -18.84
C TYR A 218 8.12 16.30 -19.68
N LEU A 219 7.92 17.60 -19.43
CA LEU A 219 6.92 18.39 -20.13
C LEU A 219 7.36 18.78 -21.55
N GLY A 220 8.68 18.88 -21.79
CA GLY A 220 9.23 19.39 -23.05
C GLY A 220 9.02 20.90 -23.25
N LYS A 221 8.77 21.64 -22.16
CA LYS A 221 8.59 23.10 -22.10
C LYS A 221 9.26 23.63 -20.84
N GLU A 222 9.78 24.86 -20.91
CA GLU A 222 10.35 25.56 -19.76
C GLU A 222 9.33 25.72 -18.62
N CYS A 223 9.70 25.22 -17.44
CA CYS A 223 9.02 25.30 -16.17
C CYS A 223 9.68 26.38 -15.29
N ASP A 224 8.94 26.92 -14.32
CA ASP A 224 9.51 27.73 -13.24
C ASP A 224 9.22 27.06 -11.89
N GLN A 225 9.36 27.78 -10.77
CA GLN A 225 9.07 27.25 -9.43
C GLN A 225 7.63 26.75 -9.22
N PHE A 226 6.71 27.03 -10.17
CA PHE A 226 5.33 26.55 -10.18
C PHE A 226 5.04 25.62 -11.37
N GLY A 227 6.07 25.03 -12.00
CA GLY A 227 5.94 24.15 -13.15
C GLY A 227 5.65 24.86 -14.48
N GLY A 228 5.13 24.10 -15.45
CA GLY A 228 4.92 24.54 -16.84
C GLY A 228 3.55 25.17 -17.16
N VAL A 229 2.61 25.19 -16.20
CA VAL A 229 1.28 25.79 -16.34
C VAL A 229 1.35 27.29 -16.07
N LYS A 230 1.48 28.09 -17.13
CA LYS A 230 1.84 29.51 -17.04
C LYS A 230 0.77 30.43 -17.63
N SER A 231 0.26 30.10 -18.82
CA SER A 231 -0.67 30.97 -19.53
C SER A 231 -2.09 30.88 -18.97
N ALA A 232 -2.94 31.88 -19.26
CA ALA A 232 -4.34 31.82 -18.90
C ALA A 232 -5.07 30.63 -19.56
N ASP A 233 -4.66 30.27 -20.78
CA ASP A 233 -5.19 29.11 -21.50
C ASP A 233 -4.72 27.80 -20.87
N ASP A 234 -3.45 27.71 -20.43
CA ASP A 234 -2.92 26.54 -19.70
C ASP A 234 -3.72 26.35 -18.41
N ILE A 235 -3.89 27.43 -17.63
CA ILE A 235 -4.62 27.40 -16.36
C ILE A 235 -6.07 26.97 -16.58
N LYS A 236 -6.73 27.54 -17.59
CA LYS A 236 -8.10 27.16 -17.93
C LYS A 236 -8.16 25.67 -18.28
N LEU A 237 -7.30 25.21 -19.18
CA LEU A 237 -7.30 23.84 -19.66
C LEU A 237 -7.08 22.83 -18.52
N VAL A 238 -6.06 23.06 -17.69
CA VAL A 238 -5.75 22.16 -16.57
C VAL A 238 -6.82 22.22 -15.49
N SER A 239 -7.42 23.38 -15.23
CA SER A 239 -8.56 23.49 -14.31
C SER A 239 -9.81 22.77 -14.85
N ASP A 240 -10.05 22.77 -16.16
CA ASP A 240 -11.13 22.00 -16.77
C ASP A 240 -10.88 20.49 -16.59
N TYR A 241 -9.65 20.02 -16.78
CA TYR A 241 -9.28 18.63 -16.52
C TYR A 241 -9.45 18.23 -15.05
N TRP A 242 -9.08 19.12 -14.12
CA TRP A 242 -9.28 18.91 -12.68
C TRP A 242 -10.77 18.77 -12.32
N ARG A 243 -11.61 19.68 -12.84
CA ARG A 243 -13.06 19.59 -12.68
C ARG A 243 -13.59 18.26 -13.19
N ASP A 244 -13.20 17.87 -14.40
CA ASP A 244 -13.69 16.64 -15.02
C ASP A 244 -13.26 15.41 -14.20
N GLN A 245 -12.03 15.39 -13.65
CA GLN A 245 -11.57 14.32 -12.76
C GLN A 245 -12.31 14.26 -11.42
N VAL A 246 -12.53 15.40 -10.77
CA VAL A 246 -13.28 15.47 -9.51
C VAL A 246 -14.72 14.99 -9.73
N VAL A 247 -15.40 15.50 -10.76
CA VAL A 247 -16.77 15.10 -11.10
C VAL A 247 -16.85 13.60 -11.42
N TRP A 248 -15.85 13.08 -12.12
CA TRP A 248 -15.77 11.67 -12.49
C TRP A 248 -15.66 10.76 -11.26
N LEU A 249 -14.83 11.11 -10.28
CA LEU A 249 -14.43 10.16 -9.23
C LEU A 249 -15.02 10.45 -7.82
N ARG A 250 -15.72 11.57 -7.62
CA ARG A 250 -16.20 12.03 -6.29
C ARG A 250 -17.11 11.06 -5.52
N ASN A 251 -17.75 10.10 -6.20
CA ASN A 251 -18.59 9.08 -5.54
C ASN A 251 -17.79 7.95 -4.86
N HIS A 252 -16.50 7.80 -5.15
CA HIS A 252 -15.68 6.72 -4.60
C HIS A 252 -15.27 6.99 -3.12
N PRO A 253 -15.77 6.20 -2.14
CA PRO A 253 -15.37 6.33 -0.74
C PRO A 253 -13.91 5.94 -0.46
N SER A 254 -13.20 5.33 -1.40
CA SER A 254 -11.76 5.07 -1.26
C SER A 254 -10.91 6.34 -1.31
N ILE A 255 -11.29 7.34 -2.10
CA ILE A 255 -10.51 8.58 -2.26
C ILE A 255 -10.57 9.38 -0.97
N PHE A 256 -9.46 9.55 -0.26
CA PHE A 256 -9.44 10.31 1.00
C PHE A 256 -8.76 11.67 0.88
N VAL A 257 -8.00 11.90 -0.19
CA VAL A 257 -7.34 13.18 -0.42
C VAL A 257 -7.11 13.40 -1.91
N TRP A 258 -7.33 14.65 -2.32
CA TRP A 258 -6.98 15.15 -3.64
C TRP A 258 -5.56 15.72 -3.63
N MET A 259 -4.74 15.36 -4.63
CA MET A 259 -3.38 15.86 -4.81
C MET A 259 -3.36 16.87 -5.97
N ALA A 260 -3.27 18.16 -5.65
CA ALA A 260 -3.31 19.21 -6.67
C ALA A 260 -1.99 19.37 -7.46
N ALA A 261 -0.91 18.78 -6.97
CA ALA A 261 0.40 18.69 -7.62
C ALA A 261 1.25 17.62 -6.91
N SER A 262 2.50 17.46 -7.32
CA SER A 262 3.47 16.56 -6.71
C SER A 262 4.66 17.30 -6.09
N ASP A 263 5.75 17.55 -6.82
CA ASP A 263 7.00 18.07 -6.28
C ASP A 263 6.89 19.58 -6.00
N MET A 264 6.20 20.30 -6.89
CA MET A 264 6.05 21.76 -6.86
C MET A 264 4.62 22.18 -6.48
N LEU A 265 4.48 23.42 -6.01
CA LEU A 265 3.16 24.01 -5.81
C LEU A 265 2.54 24.43 -7.15
N PRO A 266 1.21 24.31 -7.33
CA PRO A 266 0.53 24.98 -8.41
C PRO A 266 0.69 26.49 -8.27
N ARG A 267 0.74 27.18 -9.42
CA ARG A 267 0.72 28.66 -9.42
C ARG A 267 -0.55 29.16 -8.70
N PRO A 268 -0.50 30.27 -7.93
CA PRO A 268 -1.66 30.74 -7.15
C PRO A 268 -2.96 30.91 -7.96
N ALA A 269 -2.86 31.33 -9.22
CA ALA A 269 -4.02 31.47 -10.11
C ALA A 269 -4.67 30.11 -10.47
N LEU A 270 -3.88 29.05 -10.61
CA LEU A 270 -4.34 27.68 -10.85
C LEU A 270 -4.91 27.08 -9.57
N GLU A 271 -4.18 27.20 -8.46
CA GLU A 271 -4.63 26.77 -7.14
C GLU A 271 -6.00 27.34 -6.78
N LYS A 272 -6.22 28.64 -7.03
CA LYS A 272 -7.52 29.28 -6.82
C LYS A 272 -8.65 28.63 -7.64
N GLN A 273 -8.36 28.17 -8.86
CA GLN A 273 -9.37 27.45 -9.65
C GLN A 273 -9.63 26.06 -9.07
N TYR A 274 -8.60 25.33 -8.66
CA TYR A 274 -8.76 24.02 -8.02
C TYR A 274 -9.59 24.10 -6.74
N LEU A 275 -9.31 25.07 -5.87
CA LEU A 275 -10.08 25.29 -4.64
C LEU A 275 -11.54 25.61 -4.93
N LYS A 276 -11.81 26.49 -5.91
CA LYS A 276 -13.18 26.79 -6.33
C LYS A 276 -13.91 25.55 -6.85
N ILE A 277 -13.22 24.73 -7.64
CA ILE A 277 -13.78 23.49 -8.19
C ILE A 277 -14.11 22.51 -7.05
N LEU A 278 -13.24 22.36 -6.05
CA LEU A 278 -13.52 21.48 -4.92
C LEU A 278 -14.69 21.99 -4.07
N GLU A 279 -14.75 23.30 -3.79
CA GLU A 279 -15.89 23.91 -3.09
C GLU A 279 -17.23 23.63 -3.81
N GLU A 280 -17.23 23.66 -5.14
CA GLU A 280 -18.43 23.46 -5.96
C GLU A 280 -18.76 21.97 -6.19
N PHE A 281 -17.76 21.12 -6.42
CA PHE A 281 -17.97 19.75 -6.91
C PHE A 281 -17.62 18.63 -5.91
N ASP A 282 -16.75 18.88 -4.92
CA ASP A 282 -16.46 17.92 -3.85
C ASP A 282 -15.93 18.60 -2.56
N PRO A 283 -16.83 19.09 -1.70
CA PRO A 283 -16.44 19.71 -0.43
C PRO A 283 -16.12 18.68 0.68
N THR A 284 -16.13 17.37 0.37
CA THR A 284 -16.13 16.31 1.40
C THR A 284 -14.74 15.74 1.71
N ARG A 285 -13.71 16.20 0.97
CA ARG A 285 -12.35 15.67 1.07
C ARG A 285 -11.32 16.79 1.19
N PRO A 286 -10.24 16.59 1.96
CA PRO A 286 -9.10 17.48 1.96
C PRO A 286 -8.38 17.47 0.61
N CYS A 287 -7.60 18.53 0.36
CA CYS A 287 -6.74 18.67 -0.79
C CYS A 287 -5.33 19.10 -0.35
N ILE A 288 -4.31 18.50 -0.94
CA ILE A 288 -2.91 18.81 -0.68
C ILE A 288 -2.29 19.42 -1.94
N MET A 289 -1.62 20.56 -1.77
CA MET A 289 -1.09 21.34 -2.88
C MET A 289 0.25 20.86 -3.43
N ALA A 290 1.02 20.07 -2.68
CA ALA A 290 2.23 19.40 -3.15
C ALA A 290 2.54 18.22 -2.20
N ALA A 291 3.13 17.16 -2.73
CA ALA A 291 3.58 15.98 -2.01
C ALA A 291 4.80 16.27 -1.08
N GLY A 292 5.53 17.36 -1.32
CA GLY A 292 6.64 17.81 -0.47
C GLY A 292 6.25 18.78 0.64
N ASP A 293 7.24 19.19 1.43
CA ASP A 293 7.11 20.27 2.41
C ASP A 293 7.18 21.61 1.67
N ALA A 294 6.03 22.26 1.50
CA ALA A 294 5.89 23.50 0.76
C ALA A 294 4.86 24.41 1.41
N GLU A 295 4.99 25.72 1.21
CA GLU A 295 4.11 26.74 1.78
C GLU A 295 3.40 27.52 0.68
N SER A 296 2.10 27.26 0.51
CA SER A 296 1.23 28.00 -0.41
C SER A 296 0.82 29.35 0.21
N GLU A 297 0.78 30.40 -0.61
CA GLU A 297 0.25 31.71 -0.23
C GLU A 297 -1.27 31.69 0.05
N LEU A 298 -1.99 30.68 -0.45
CA LEU A 298 -3.45 30.57 -0.33
C LEU A 298 -3.88 29.57 0.76
N THR A 299 -3.28 28.37 0.79
CA THR A 299 -3.65 27.31 1.73
C THR A 299 -2.65 27.09 2.87
N GLY A 300 -1.53 27.81 2.86
CA GLY A 300 -0.45 27.63 3.84
C GLY A 300 0.34 26.33 3.62
N PRO A 301 0.99 25.80 4.67
CA PRO A 301 1.90 24.66 4.53
C PRO A 301 1.18 23.35 4.22
N THR A 302 1.76 22.53 3.35
CA THR A 302 1.30 21.17 3.03
C THR A 302 1.38 20.25 4.27
N ARG A 303 2.42 20.45 5.10
CA ARG A 303 2.69 19.70 6.35
C ARG A 303 2.93 18.20 6.15
N ILE A 304 3.32 17.82 4.94
CA ILE A 304 3.82 16.49 4.60
C ILE A 304 5.26 16.64 4.07
N LYS A 305 5.94 15.55 3.78
CA LYS A 305 7.34 15.60 3.33
C LYS A 305 7.63 14.65 2.18
N MET A 306 8.59 15.08 1.37
CA MET A 306 9.22 14.37 0.26
C MET A 306 10.71 14.70 0.33
N ARG A 307 11.42 14.09 1.28
CA ARG A 307 12.83 14.41 1.58
C ARG A 307 13.75 13.20 1.34
N GLY A 308 13.31 12.30 0.45
CA GLY A 308 13.93 11.00 0.25
C GLY A 308 13.88 10.12 1.51
N PRO A 309 14.70 9.05 1.55
CA PRO A 309 15.58 8.58 0.48
C PRO A 309 14.80 7.83 -0.62
N TYR A 310 15.49 7.55 -1.73
CA TYR A 310 15.04 6.75 -2.87
C TYR A 310 16.08 5.71 -3.32
N ALA A 311 17.16 5.53 -2.56
CA ALA A 311 18.23 4.56 -2.81
C ALA A 311 18.51 3.71 -1.55
N PHE A 312 19.49 2.80 -1.64
CA PHE A 312 19.88 1.92 -0.53
C PHE A 312 19.93 2.67 0.81
N THR A 313 19.16 2.21 1.78
CA THR A 313 18.99 2.86 3.07
C THR A 313 18.93 1.79 4.15
N ALA A 314 19.91 1.75 5.05
CA ALA A 314 19.97 0.71 6.06
C ALA A 314 18.85 0.83 7.11
N PRO A 315 18.46 -0.28 7.77
CA PRO A 315 17.33 -0.33 8.70
C PRO A 315 17.29 0.78 9.76
N VAL A 316 18.45 1.12 10.33
CA VAL A 316 18.57 2.09 11.43
C VAL A 316 18.19 3.51 11.01
N TYR A 317 18.30 3.86 9.72
CA TYR A 317 17.97 5.19 9.19
C TYR A 317 16.57 5.63 9.62
N TRP A 318 15.59 4.75 9.44
CA TRP A 318 14.17 5.06 9.66
C TRP A 318 13.85 5.42 11.12
N TYR A 319 14.70 5.01 12.05
CA TYR A 319 14.60 5.32 13.48
C TYR A 319 15.51 6.48 13.90
N ALA A 320 16.67 6.63 13.26
CA ALA A 320 17.70 7.59 13.66
C ALA A 320 17.57 8.96 12.98
N ASP A 321 17.04 9.02 11.75
CA ASP A 321 16.85 10.27 11.03
C ASP A 321 15.60 11.00 11.56
N THR A 322 15.79 12.27 11.95
CA THR A 322 14.71 13.13 12.46
C THR A 322 14.50 14.38 11.59
N SER A 323 15.14 14.45 10.42
CA SER A 323 15.21 15.66 9.60
C SER A 323 14.77 15.43 8.15
N ASN A 324 15.00 14.24 7.61
CA ASN A 324 14.75 13.88 6.22
C ASN A 324 13.64 12.82 6.15
N GLY A 325 13.96 11.58 5.74
CA GLY A 325 13.03 10.50 5.48
C GLY A 325 12.60 9.65 6.68
N GLY A 326 13.22 9.82 7.86
CA GLY A 326 12.94 8.98 9.03
C GLY A 326 11.49 9.05 9.53
N ALA A 327 11.12 8.23 10.50
CA ALA A 327 9.73 7.98 10.89
C ALA A 327 9.09 9.11 11.70
N PHE A 328 8.73 10.21 11.03
CA PHE A 328 7.98 11.33 11.56
C PHE A 328 7.12 11.99 10.46
N GLY A 329 5.98 12.55 10.86
CA GLY A 329 5.02 13.15 9.93
C GLY A 329 4.52 12.18 8.85
N PHE A 330 4.06 12.75 7.73
CA PHE A 330 3.64 11.99 6.56
C PHE A 330 4.74 12.07 5.51
N ASN A 331 5.42 10.94 5.25
CA ASN A 331 6.34 10.79 4.12
C ASN A 331 5.57 10.31 2.88
N SER A 332 5.36 11.21 1.92
CA SER A 332 4.44 11.01 0.78
C SER A 332 5.01 10.10 -0.31
N GLU A 333 6.32 9.91 -0.29
CA GLU A 333 7.07 8.98 -1.14
C GLU A 333 8.49 8.82 -0.57
N THR A 334 8.90 7.59 -0.33
CA THR A 334 10.26 7.27 0.09
C THR A 334 10.48 5.77 -0.03
N GLY A 335 11.73 5.32 -0.09
CA GLY A 335 12.02 3.91 0.06
C GLY A 335 13.49 3.58 0.02
N PRO A 336 13.85 2.32 0.30
CA PRO A 336 15.24 1.87 0.32
C PRO A 336 15.83 1.62 -1.09
N GLY A 337 15.20 2.11 -2.16
CA GLY A 337 15.74 2.07 -3.51
C GLY A 337 15.50 0.77 -4.25
N ALA A 338 16.56 0.05 -4.58
CA ALA A 338 16.46 -1.17 -5.40
C ALA A 338 15.77 -2.31 -4.65
N GLN A 339 14.93 -3.08 -5.36
CA GLN A 339 14.34 -4.34 -4.93
C GLN A 339 14.52 -5.38 -6.03
N VAL A 340 15.71 -5.98 -6.07
CA VAL A 340 16.09 -6.96 -7.11
C VAL A 340 15.13 -8.15 -7.09
N PRO A 341 14.46 -8.49 -8.21
CA PRO A 341 13.48 -9.57 -8.26
C PRO A 341 14.07 -10.98 -8.03
N PRO A 342 13.23 -11.97 -7.68
CA PRO A 342 13.61 -13.38 -7.65
C PRO A 342 14.01 -13.90 -9.04
N LEU A 343 14.75 -15.02 -9.06
CA LEU A 343 15.29 -15.63 -10.29
C LEU A 343 14.23 -15.86 -11.39
N ALA A 344 13.01 -16.24 -10.99
CA ALA A 344 11.90 -16.48 -11.90
C ALA A 344 11.57 -15.26 -12.78
N SER A 345 11.71 -14.05 -12.24
CA SER A 345 11.48 -12.80 -12.95
C SER A 345 12.73 -12.34 -13.70
N ILE A 346 13.93 -12.48 -13.08
CA ILE A 346 15.20 -12.16 -13.75
C ILE A 346 15.33 -12.90 -15.09
N LYS A 347 14.99 -14.19 -15.13
CA LYS A 347 15.05 -15.01 -16.35
C LYS A 347 14.09 -14.56 -17.46
N LYS A 348 13.03 -13.82 -17.12
CA LYS A 348 12.07 -13.29 -18.09
C LYS A 348 12.54 -11.97 -18.70
N MET A 349 13.40 -11.23 -18.01
CA MET A 349 13.89 -9.91 -18.46
C MET A 349 15.34 -9.91 -18.96
N ILE A 350 16.17 -10.87 -18.52
CA ILE A 350 17.60 -10.94 -18.89
C ILE A 350 17.90 -12.24 -19.64
N PRO A 351 18.61 -12.18 -20.80
CA PRO A 351 19.07 -13.36 -21.52
C PRO A 351 19.96 -14.28 -20.68
N GLU A 352 19.92 -15.59 -20.94
CA GLU A 352 20.61 -16.62 -20.14
C GLU A 352 22.13 -16.39 -20.02
N ASP A 353 22.79 -16.00 -21.11
CA ASP A 353 24.23 -15.71 -21.16
C ASP A 353 24.62 -14.38 -20.50
N LYS A 354 23.63 -13.60 -20.04
CA LYS A 354 23.76 -12.28 -19.41
C LYS A 354 23.25 -12.25 -17.98
N LEU A 355 22.84 -13.39 -17.44
CA LEU A 355 22.36 -13.48 -16.06
C LEU A 355 23.47 -13.19 -15.04
N TRP A 356 24.73 -13.48 -15.35
CA TRP A 356 25.83 -13.27 -14.42
C TRP A 356 27.19 -13.10 -15.11
N PRO A 357 28.05 -12.17 -14.64
CA PRO A 357 27.83 -11.17 -13.59
C PRO A 357 26.86 -10.05 -14.03
N ILE A 358 26.45 -9.21 -13.08
CA ILE A 358 25.67 -7.99 -13.34
C ILE A 358 26.39 -7.14 -14.40
N ASN A 359 25.64 -6.64 -15.36
CA ASN A 359 26.13 -5.96 -16.56
C ASN A 359 25.11 -4.90 -17.02
N GLU A 360 25.39 -4.24 -18.15
CA GLU A 360 24.60 -3.14 -18.68
C GLU A 360 23.12 -3.47 -18.93
N LEU A 361 22.75 -4.75 -19.13
CA LEU A 361 21.35 -5.13 -19.27
C LEU A 361 20.60 -5.11 -17.93
N TRP A 362 21.28 -5.33 -16.81
CA TRP A 362 20.69 -5.13 -15.49
C TRP A 362 20.46 -3.63 -15.23
N ASP A 363 21.45 -2.81 -15.58
CA ASP A 363 21.38 -1.35 -15.42
C ASP A 363 20.30 -0.75 -16.35
N TYR A 364 20.05 -1.35 -17.51
CA TYR A 364 18.93 -0.96 -18.39
C TYR A 364 17.56 -1.10 -17.71
N HIS A 365 17.40 -2.07 -16.81
CA HIS A 365 16.20 -2.29 -16.00
C HIS A 365 16.24 -1.50 -14.67
N CYS A 366 17.17 -0.58 -14.49
CA CYS A 366 17.16 0.39 -13.38
C CYS A 366 16.45 1.69 -13.80
N GLY A 367 16.41 2.67 -12.88
CA GLY A 367 15.84 3.98 -13.14
C GLY A 367 16.73 4.86 -14.03
N ARG A 368 16.47 6.16 -14.02
CA ARG A 368 17.29 7.18 -14.72
C ARG A 368 18.13 7.96 -13.71
N ASN A 369 19.03 8.80 -14.22
CA ASN A 369 19.87 9.71 -13.43
C ASN A 369 20.62 8.98 -12.31
N GLU A 370 20.46 9.37 -11.04
CA GLU A 370 21.16 8.81 -9.89
C GLU A 370 20.78 7.34 -9.57
N PHE A 371 19.74 6.83 -10.23
CA PHE A 371 19.15 5.50 -10.07
C PHE A 371 19.43 4.56 -11.24
N ASN A 372 20.34 4.92 -12.14
CA ASN A 372 20.64 4.16 -13.37
C ASN A 372 21.50 2.91 -13.20
N THR A 373 21.90 2.55 -11.97
CA THR A 373 22.69 1.35 -11.68
C THR A 373 22.32 0.73 -10.33
N LEU A 374 22.77 -0.51 -10.10
CA LEU A 374 22.67 -1.19 -8.80
C LEU A 374 23.84 -0.91 -7.84
N GLU A 375 24.74 0.04 -8.13
CA GLU A 375 25.99 0.21 -7.38
C GLU A 375 25.79 0.39 -5.86
N LYS A 376 24.88 1.28 -5.45
CA LYS A 376 24.61 1.57 -4.03
C LYS A 376 24.04 0.35 -3.31
N TYR A 377 23.11 -0.35 -3.96
CA TYR A 377 22.51 -1.60 -3.46
C TYR A 377 23.58 -2.70 -3.32
N ASN A 378 24.37 -2.92 -4.36
CA ASN A 378 25.42 -3.95 -4.37
C ASN A 378 26.54 -3.68 -3.37
N THR A 379 26.85 -2.39 -3.13
CA THR A 379 27.78 -1.98 -2.09
C THR A 379 27.23 -2.33 -0.71
N GLY A 380 25.97 -1.98 -0.42
CA GLY A 380 25.29 -2.35 0.82
C GLY A 380 25.25 -3.86 1.03
N LEU A 381 24.86 -4.62 0.00
CA LEU A 381 24.81 -6.08 0.02
C LEU A 381 26.19 -6.68 0.30
N SER A 382 27.22 -6.27 -0.44
CA SER A 382 28.56 -6.86 -0.33
C SER A 382 29.26 -6.50 0.97
N ARG A 383 29.07 -5.27 1.47
CA ARG A 383 29.66 -4.81 2.74
C ARG A 383 28.99 -5.43 3.96
N ARG A 384 27.71 -5.81 3.87
CA ARG A 384 26.96 -6.39 4.98
C ARG A 384 26.97 -7.92 4.97
N TYR A 385 26.74 -8.55 3.81
CA TYR A 385 26.60 -10.00 3.68
C TYR A 385 27.80 -10.70 3.02
N GLY A 386 28.83 -9.93 2.66
CA GLY A 386 29.95 -10.39 1.85
C GLY A 386 29.62 -10.46 0.34
N PRO A 387 30.64 -10.40 -0.53
CA PRO A 387 30.44 -10.50 -1.99
C PRO A 387 29.80 -11.84 -2.35
N ALA A 388 28.98 -11.86 -3.41
CA ALA A 388 28.39 -13.09 -3.94
C ALA A 388 29.35 -13.75 -4.94
N SER A 389 29.46 -15.08 -4.89
CA SER A 389 30.29 -15.88 -5.81
C SER A 389 29.59 -16.26 -7.11
N GLY A 390 28.26 -16.12 -7.17
CA GLY A 390 27.43 -16.50 -8.31
C GLY A 390 26.01 -15.94 -8.20
N LEU A 391 25.23 -16.12 -9.27
CA LEU A 391 23.85 -15.62 -9.38
C LEU A 391 22.94 -16.08 -8.25
N GLU A 392 22.96 -17.37 -7.92
CA GLU A 392 22.08 -17.95 -6.90
C GLU A 392 22.37 -17.35 -5.52
N GLU A 393 23.65 -17.23 -5.15
CA GLU A 393 24.05 -16.60 -3.89
C GLU A 393 23.68 -15.10 -3.88
N TYR A 394 23.88 -14.40 -4.99
CA TYR A 394 23.52 -13.00 -5.13
C TYR A 394 22.01 -12.78 -4.92
N LEU A 395 21.16 -13.51 -5.65
CA LEU A 395 19.71 -13.36 -5.55
C LEU A 395 19.16 -13.75 -4.19
N LYS A 396 19.77 -14.73 -3.54
CA LYS A 396 19.44 -15.12 -2.17
C LYS A 396 19.79 -14.04 -1.15
N LYS A 397 20.99 -13.44 -1.24
CA LYS A 397 21.35 -12.26 -0.44
C LYS A 397 20.45 -11.06 -0.76
N ALA A 398 20.06 -10.91 -2.02
CA ALA A 398 19.17 -9.84 -2.45
C ALA A 398 17.78 -9.97 -1.82
N GLN A 399 17.16 -11.17 -1.78
CA GLN A 399 15.87 -11.33 -1.10
C GLN A 399 15.96 -11.12 0.41
N LEU A 400 17.05 -11.58 1.03
CA LEU A 400 17.32 -11.33 2.45
C LEU A 400 17.41 -9.82 2.72
N MET A 401 18.17 -9.10 1.91
CA MET A 401 18.32 -7.66 2.05
C MET A 401 17.02 -6.92 1.70
N ASN A 402 16.30 -7.28 0.65
CA ASN A 402 15.01 -6.66 0.30
C ASN A 402 14.01 -6.73 1.46
N TYR A 403 13.93 -7.89 2.13
CA TYR A 403 13.11 -8.06 3.33
C TYR A 403 13.58 -7.14 4.47
N GLU A 404 14.89 -7.17 4.76
CA GLU A 404 15.49 -6.40 5.84
C GLU A 404 15.41 -4.88 5.64
N LEU A 405 15.46 -4.40 4.40
CA LEU A 405 15.37 -2.97 4.12
C LEU A 405 13.93 -2.46 4.18
N MET A 406 12.96 -3.28 3.79
CA MET A 406 11.55 -2.89 3.71
C MET A 406 10.84 -2.93 5.07
N ARG A 407 11.02 -4.02 5.83
CA ARG A 407 10.37 -4.19 7.14
C ARG A 407 10.58 -3.01 8.11
N PRO A 408 11.81 -2.56 8.40
CA PRO A 408 12.06 -1.50 9.39
C PRO A 408 11.52 -0.14 8.97
N MET A 409 11.32 0.12 7.67
CA MET A 409 10.71 1.36 7.21
C MET A 409 9.28 1.47 7.74
N PHE A 410 8.42 0.48 7.41
CA PHE A 410 7.04 0.47 7.89
C PHE A 410 6.96 0.34 9.42
N GLU A 411 7.77 -0.54 10.03
CA GLU A 411 7.82 -0.70 11.49
C GLU A 411 8.16 0.61 12.22
N ALA A 412 9.10 1.40 11.69
CA ALA A 412 9.46 2.68 12.30
C ALA A 412 8.29 3.66 12.30
N PHE A 413 7.55 3.78 11.18
CA PHE A 413 6.37 4.67 11.12
C PHE A 413 5.24 4.19 12.02
N VAL A 414 5.06 2.88 12.18
CA VAL A 414 4.08 2.33 13.13
C VAL A 414 4.50 2.57 14.58
N ALA A 415 5.78 2.40 14.89
CA ALA A 415 6.33 2.55 16.23
C ALA A 415 6.27 3.98 16.76
N HIS A 416 6.37 4.98 15.88
CA HIS A 416 6.41 6.41 16.24
C HIS A 416 5.05 7.11 16.25
N LYS A 417 3.93 6.39 16.11
CA LYS A 417 2.60 6.98 16.31
C LYS A 417 2.51 7.64 17.70
N PRO A 418 1.90 8.83 17.85
CA PRO A 418 1.20 9.62 16.82
C PRO A 418 2.08 10.65 16.09
N ASN A 419 3.40 10.65 16.29
CA ASN A 419 4.31 11.62 15.67
C ASN A 419 4.48 11.36 14.17
N SER A 420 4.53 10.10 13.76
CA SER A 420 4.36 9.65 12.37
C SER A 420 2.88 9.57 12.02
N THR A 421 2.53 10.04 10.83
CA THR A 421 1.14 10.11 10.33
C THR A 421 0.96 9.42 8.98
N GLY A 422 2.04 9.11 8.25
CA GLY A 422 1.95 8.26 7.08
C GLY A 422 3.28 7.94 6.41
N VAL A 423 3.33 6.84 5.67
CA VAL A 423 4.42 6.50 4.75
C VAL A 423 3.86 5.85 3.48
N ILE A 424 4.37 6.32 2.34
CA ILE A 424 4.13 5.74 1.02
C ILE A 424 5.47 5.23 0.49
N GLN A 425 5.58 3.90 0.38
CA GLN A 425 6.72 3.25 -0.26
C GLN A 425 6.82 3.68 -1.72
N TRP A 426 8.01 4.09 -2.16
CA TRP A 426 8.33 4.37 -3.55
C TRP A 426 8.99 3.13 -4.17
N MET A 427 8.25 2.27 -4.89
CA MET A 427 6.81 2.27 -5.20
C MET A 427 6.15 0.94 -4.75
N LEU A 428 4.82 0.84 -4.87
CA LEU A 428 4.07 -0.38 -4.62
C LEU A 428 4.45 -1.47 -5.64
N ASN A 429 4.41 -1.11 -6.92
CA ASN A 429 4.58 -1.98 -8.08
C ASN A 429 5.40 -1.27 -9.16
N SER A 430 5.77 -1.99 -10.22
CA SER A 430 6.42 -1.41 -11.40
C SER A 430 5.58 -1.57 -12.67
N ALA A 431 5.71 -0.58 -13.56
CA ALA A 431 5.01 -0.50 -14.84
C ALA A 431 5.55 -1.52 -15.88
N TRP A 432 6.74 -2.05 -15.64
CA TRP A 432 7.50 -2.92 -16.54
C TRP A 432 8.53 -3.73 -15.74
N PRO A 433 9.26 -4.70 -16.33
CA PRO A 433 10.28 -5.42 -15.60
C PRO A 433 11.40 -4.46 -15.15
N GLU A 434 11.61 -4.35 -13.84
CA GLU A 434 12.51 -3.36 -13.24
C GLU A 434 13.30 -3.94 -12.05
N MET A 435 14.36 -3.25 -11.63
CA MET A 435 15.19 -3.56 -10.46
C MET A 435 14.90 -2.67 -9.24
N TYR A 436 14.16 -1.58 -9.41
CA TYR A 436 13.91 -0.56 -8.39
C TYR A 436 12.44 -0.47 -7.98
N TRP A 437 12.21 0.08 -6.80
CA TRP A 437 10.95 0.67 -6.37
C TRP A 437 9.72 -0.23 -6.55
N GLN A 438 9.75 -1.45 -6.01
CA GLN A 438 8.64 -2.39 -6.13
C GLN A 438 8.56 -3.36 -4.94
N LEU A 439 7.36 -3.62 -4.45
CA LEU A 439 7.09 -4.71 -3.50
C LEU A 439 6.86 -6.03 -4.24
N TYR A 440 6.23 -5.98 -5.40
CA TYR A 440 6.10 -7.08 -6.35
C TYR A 440 6.33 -6.54 -7.76
N ASP A 441 6.90 -7.37 -8.64
CA ASP A 441 7.25 -6.92 -9.98
C ASP A 441 6.07 -6.97 -10.97
N SER A 442 6.32 -6.53 -12.21
CA SER A 442 5.31 -6.48 -13.29
C SER A 442 4.70 -7.85 -13.65
N TYR A 443 5.29 -8.96 -13.21
CA TYR A 443 4.74 -10.31 -13.37
C TYR A 443 3.89 -10.76 -12.18
N LEU A 444 3.65 -9.87 -11.21
CA LEU A 444 3.00 -10.15 -9.92
C LEU A 444 3.79 -11.12 -9.02
N MET A 445 5.12 -11.20 -9.18
CA MET A 445 6.00 -12.00 -8.32
C MET A 445 6.28 -11.25 -7.01
N PRO A 446 5.82 -11.75 -5.85
CA PRO A 446 6.20 -11.21 -4.55
C PRO A 446 7.68 -11.49 -4.27
N ASN A 447 8.42 -10.50 -3.78
CA ASN A 447 9.83 -10.63 -3.44
C ASN A 447 10.05 -10.45 -1.92
N GLY A 448 11.31 -10.45 -1.45
CA GLY A 448 11.60 -10.22 -0.02
C GLY A 448 10.99 -8.93 0.55
N ALA A 449 10.93 -7.85 -0.24
CA ALA A 449 10.34 -6.58 0.18
C ALA A 449 8.81 -6.71 0.38
N PHE A 450 8.10 -7.47 -0.47
CA PHE A 450 6.69 -7.80 -0.26
C PHE A 450 6.43 -8.35 1.14
N TYR A 451 7.17 -9.39 1.51
CA TYR A 451 6.95 -10.08 2.79
C TYR A 451 7.52 -9.29 3.98
N GLY A 452 8.56 -8.47 3.76
CA GLY A 452 9.02 -7.49 4.74
C GLY A 452 7.95 -6.44 5.06
N ALA A 453 7.28 -5.90 4.03
CA ALA A 453 6.14 -4.99 4.19
C ALA A 453 4.95 -5.69 4.86
N LYS A 454 4.57 -6.90 4.40
CA LYS A 454 3.49 -7.70 4.98
C LYS A 454 3.69 -7.94 6.48
N LYS A 455 4.91 -8.31 6.89
CA LYS A 455 5.26 -8.55 8.30
C LYS A 455 5.24 -7.26 9.12
N ALA A 456 5.81 -6.17 8.59
CA ALA A 456 5.84 -4.88 9.27
C ALA A 456 4.45 -4.28 9.49
N CYS A 457 3.52 -4.58 8.58
CA CYS A 457 2.17 -4.00 8.58
C CYS A 457 1.13 -4.87 9.29
N GLN A 458 1.52 -5.96 9.96
CA GLN A 458 0.59 -6.78 10.74
C GLN A 458 -0.18 -5.91 11.77
N PRO A 459 -1.52 -6.08 11.91
CA PRO A 459 -2.32 -5.23 12.79
C PRO A 459 -1.95 -5.33 14.28
N LEU A 460 -1.45 -6.49 14.70
CA LEU A 460 -1.03 -6.80 16.06
C LEU A 460 0.32 -7.51 16.00
N HIS A 461 1.37 -6.89 16.53
CA HIS A 461 2.71 -7.45 16.42
C HIS A 461 3.69 -6.85 17.44
N LEU A 462 4.78 -7.58 17.71
CA LEU A 462 6.00 -7.10 18.35
C LEU A 462 7.06 -6.70 17.31
N LEU A 463 7.70 -5.56 17.50
CA LEU A 463 8.82 -5.12 16.64
C LEU A 463 10.04 -4.72 17.46
N TYR A 464 11.22 -4.81 16.85
CA TYR A 464 12.51 -4.34 17.36
C TYR A 464 12.89 -3.00 16.72
N ARG A 465 13.26 -2.01 17.54
CA ARG A 465 13.67 -0.68 17.06
C ARG A 465 15.19 -0.54 16.99
N TYR A 466 15.72 -0.55 15.78
CA TYR A 466 17.17 -0.56 15.48
C TYR A 466 18.00 0.56 16.14
N ALA A 467 17.48 1.78 16.30
CA ALA A 467 18.22 2.88 16.92
C ALA A 467 18.10 2.93 18.45
N PHE A 468 17.18 2.15 19.03
CA PHE A 468 16.83 2.20 20.46
C PHE A 468 17.13 0.89 21.20
N ASP A 469 17.34 -0.20 20.47
CA ASP A 469 17.52 -1.55 21.02
C ASP A 469 16.37 -2.01 21.94
N ASP A 470 15.14 -1.65 21.62
CA ASP A 470 13.98 -2.03 22.41
C ASP A 470 12.91 -2.74 21.58
N ILE A 471 12.03 -3.44 22.29
CA ILE A 471 10.88 -4.15 21.74
C ILE A 471 9.62 -3.37 22.06
N ARG A 472 8.75 -3.21 21.06
CA ARG A 472 7.44 -2.59 21.21
C ARG A 472 6.33 -3.52 20.76
N ALA A 473 5.20 -3.46 21.45
CA ALA A 473 3.94 -4.05 21.01
C ALA A 473 3.08 -3.00 20.29
N ILE A 474 2.55 -3.41 19.15
CA ILE A 474 1.75 -2.60 18.24
C ILE A 474 0.32 -3.11 18.23
N ASN A 475 -0.64 -2.20 18.28
CA ASN A 475 -2.03 -2.46 17.95
C ASN A 475 -2.56 -1.37 17.02
N GLU A 476 -2.91 -1.75 15.80
CA GLU A 476 -3.49 -0.85 14.80
C GLU A 476 -4.99 -1.06 14.63
N THR A 477 -5.61 -1.85 15.51
CA THR A 477 -7.06 -2.06 15.55
C THR A 477 -7.73 -1.05 16.50
N LEU A 478 -9.06 -0.95 16.41
CA LEU A 478 -9.89 -0.16 17.32
C LEU A 478 -10.25 -0.90 18.63
N GLN A 479 -9.77 -2.13 18.81
CA GLN A 479 -10.09 -2.95 19.98
C GLN A 479 -8.98 -2.88 21.03
N THR A 480 -9.37 -2.97 22.31
CA THR A 480 -8.42 -3.17 23.42
C THR A 480 -8.21 -4.66 23.66
N TYR A 481 -6.96 -5.10 23.74
CA TYR A 481 -6.63 -6.47 24.15
C TYR A 481 -6.22 -6.46 25.64
N PRO A 482 -7.02 -7.04 26.53
CA PRO A 482 -6.83 -6.88 27.98
C PRO A 482 -5.67 -7.69 28.54
N ALA A 483 -5.25 -8.76 27.85
CA ALA A 483 -4.20 -9.68 28.31
C ALA A 483 -3.47 -10.30 27.11
N MET A 484 -2.30 -9.77 26.80
CA MET A 484 -1.36 -10.27 25.80
C MET A 484 -0.07 -10.68 26.49
N GLU A 485 0.64 -11.67 25.93
CA GLU A 485 1.99 -12.06 26.34
C GLU A 485 2.97 -11.78 25.19
N ALA A 486 4.07 -11.11 25.50
CA ALA A 486 5.23 -11.02 24.62
C ALA A 486 6.23 -12.09 25.02
N GLN A 487 6.54 -13.02 24.11
CA GLN A 487 7.63 -13.97 24.29
C GLN A 487 8.82 -13.49 23.47
N ILE A 488 9.95 -13.28 24.13
CA ILE A 488 11.13 -12.65 23.55
C ILE A 488 12.30 -13.59 23.76
N ARG A 489 12.99 -13.96 22.69
CA ARG A 489 14.15 -14.86 22.76
C ARG A 489 15.29 -14.31 21.93
N VAL A 490 16.51 -14.45 22.44
CA VAL A 490 17.74 -14.13 21.71
C VAL A 490 18.56 -15.39 21.54
N PHE A 491 19.03 -15.64 20.32
CA PHE A 491 19.87 -16.77 19.97
C PHE A 491 21.19 -16.31 19.38
N ASN A 492 22.28 -17.00 19.67
CA ASN A 492 23.53 -16.82 18.93
C ASN A 492 23.46 -17.52 17.55
N LEU A 493 24.53 -17.40 16.76
CA LEU A 493 24.61 -17.99 15.43
C LEU A 493 24.49 -19.52 15.43
N GLN A 494 24.95 -20.17 16.51
CA GLN A 494 24.86 -21.62 16.72
C GLN A 494 23.46 -22.07 17.19
N SER A 495 22.48 -21.15 17.23
CA SER A 495 21.11 -21.42 17.68
C SER A 495 20.97 -21.76 19.15
N GLU A 496 21.97 -21.41 19.96
CA GLU A 496 21.89 -21.50 21.42
C GLU A 496 21.07 -20.32 21.94
N LYS A 497 20.06 -20.61 22.77
CA LYS A 497 19.21 -19.59 23.37
C LYS A 497 19.97 -18.88 24.50
N ILE A 498 20.35 -17.63 24.26
CA ILE A 498 21.12 -16.79 25.19
C ILE A 498 20.20 -16.05 26.15
N PHE A 499 19.01 -15.69 25.69
CA PHE A 499 18.03 -14.95 26.47
C PHE A 499 16.62 -15.44 26.19
N GLU A 500 15.76 -15.42 27.22
CA GLU A 500 14.32 -15.59 27.10
C GLU A 500 13.60 -14.77 28.17
N ASP A 501 12.53 -14.09 27.78
CA ASP A 501 11.60 -13.46 28.71
C ASP A 501 10.14 -13.59 28.22
N ARG A 502 9.22 -13.47 29.16
CA ARG A 502 7.77 -13.50 28.93
C ARG A 502 7.11 -12.39 29.74
N ILE A 503 6.47 -11.47 29.03
CA ILE A 503 5.90 -10.27 29.65
C ILE A 503 4.42 -10.20 29.31
N GLU A 504 3.57 -10.24 30.33
CA GLU A 504 2.13 -9.98 30.19
C GLU A 504 1.83 -8.49 30.23
N PHE A 505 0.91 -8.04 29.37
CA PHE A 505 0.50 -6.64 29.29
C PHE A 505 -0.90 -6.49 28.73
N LYS A 506 -1.49 -5.31 28.96
CA LYS A 506 -2.68 -4.83 28.25
C LYS A 506 -2.23 -4.02 27.05
N LEU A 507 -2.89 -4.19 25.90
CA LEU A 507 -2.58 -3.48 24.66
C LEU A 507 -3.78 -2.62 24.21
N PRO A 508 -3.72 -1.29 24.43
CA PRO A 508 -4.77 -0.34 24.01
C PRO A 508 -4.95 -0.27 22.49
N PRO A 509 -6.11 0.18 21.97
CA PRO A 509 -6.34 0.38 20.54
C PRO A 509 -5.40 1.45 19.98
N ASN A 510 -5.10 1.36 18.69
CA ASN A 510 -4.28 2.31 17.93
C ASN A 510 -3.03 2.80 18.69
N SER A 511 -2.26 1.87 19.26
CA SER A 511 -1.16 2.17 20.18
C SER A 511 0.15 1.51 19.77
N SER A 512 1.23 2.08 20.28
CA SER A 512 2.60 1.58 20.21
C SER A 512 3.17 1.65 21.61
N GLN A 513 3.38 0.51 22.26
CA GLN A 513 3.79 0.42 23.67
C GLN A 513 5.16 -0.23 23.79
N LYS A 514 6.10 0.39 24.52
CA LYS A 514 7.38 -0.23 24.86
C LYS A 514 7.15 -1.41 25.81
N ILE A 515 7.77 -2.55 25.51
CA ILE A 515 7.72 -3.76 26.32
C ILE A 515 8.99 -3.87 27.17
N MET A 516 10.16 -3.87 26.53
CA MET A 516 11.45 -3.93 27.22
C MET A 516 12.60 -3.46 26.32
N ASP A 517 13.74 -3.12 26.93
CA ASP A 517 15.03 -3.00 26.25
C ASP A 517 15.69 -4.37 26.11
N ILE A 518 16.45 -4.59 25.04
CA ILE A 518 17.33 -5.76 24.92
C ILE A 518 18.50 -5.58 25.90
N PRO A 519 18.89 -6.60 26.70
CA PRO A 519 19.97 -6.46 27.67
C PRO A 519 21.35 -6.18 27.02
N ASP A 520 22.10 -5.21 27.56
CA ASP A 520 23.38 -4.71 27.00
C ASP A 520 24.61 -5.66 27.12
N ASN A 521 24.48 -6.85 27.69
CA ASN A 521 25.62 -7.76 27.95
C ASN A 521 25.26 -9.24 27.73
N LEU A 522 24.60 -9.55 26.62
CA LEU A 522 24.33 -10.94 26.25
C LEU A 522 25.60 -11.60 25.69
N ASP A 523 25.79 -12.89 25.99
CA ASP A 523 26.86 -13.72 25.42
C ASP A 523 26.48 -14.16 24.00
N ILE A 524 26.49 -13.19 23.07
CA ILE A 524 26.10 -13.36 21.68
C ILE A 524 27.30 -13.30 20.74
N THR A 525 27.19 -14.02 19.62
CA THR A 525 28.11 -13.94 18.47
C THR A 525 27.96 -12.61 17.72
N SER A 526 28.88 -12.33 16.79
CA SER A 526 28.84 -11.09 15.98
C SER A 526 27.52 -10.94 15.23
N VAL A 527 26.98 -12.04 14.71
CA VAL A 527 25.60 -12.13 14.23
C VAL A 527 24.75 -12.92 15.20
N TYR A 528 23.56 -12.45 15.52
CA TYR A 528 22.63 -13.09 16.44
C TYR A 528 21.19 -12.93 15.96
N PHE A 529 20.27 -13.68 16.56
CA PHE A 529 18.85 -13.69 16.18
C PHE A 529 17.97 -13.26 17.33
N VAL A 530 16.88 -12.56 17.00
CA VAL A 530 15.81 -12.20 17.95
C VAL A 530 14.49 -12.76 17.43
N ASP A 531 13.86 -13.63 18.22
CA ASP A 531 12.52 -14.18 17.98
C ASP A 531 11.53 -13.49 18.91
N LEU A 532 10.50 -12.90 18.32
CA LEU A 532 9.42 -12.21 19.01
C LEU A 532 8.10 -12.93 18.71
N ARG A 533 7.35 -13.32 19.74
CA ARG A 533 6.00 -13.88 19.59
C ARG A 533 5.01 -13.06 20.38
N LEU A 534 3.91 -12.68 19.75
CA LEU A 534 2.76 -12.09 20.41
C LEU A 534 1.70 -13.17 20.62
N VAL A 535 1.27 -13.37 21.86
CA VAL A 535 0.32 -14.44 22.22
C VAL A 535 -0.86 -13.84 22.97
N ASP A 536 -2.08 -14.27 22.68
CA ASP A 536 -3.24 -13.97 23.53
C ASP A 536 -3.13 -14.80 24.81
N SER A 537 -3.03 -14.14 25.97
CA SER A 537 -2.79 -14.83 27.25
C SER A 537 -3.96 -15.73 27.68
N LYS A 538 -5.17 -15.53 27.14
CA LYS A 538 -6.35 -16.30 27.52
C LYS A 538 -6.51 -17.57 26.69
N SER A 539 -6.38 -17.47 25.37
CA SER A 539 -6.49 -18.62 24.47
C SER A 539 -5.19 -19.40 24.34
N GLY A 540 -4.05 -18.74 24.58
CA GLY A 540 -2.72 -19.27 24.29
C GLY A 540 -2.40 -19.29 22.79
N GLU A 541 -3.22 -18.63 21.96
CA GLU A 541 -3.04 -18.51 20.53
C GLU A 541 -1.89 -17.55 20.20
N GLU A 542 -0.96 -18.00 19.35
CA GLU A 542 0.06 -17.13 18.78
C GLU A 542 -0.59 -16.24 17.71
N ILE A 543 -0.60 -14.93 17.95
CA ILE A 543 -1.22 -13.93 17.08
C ILE A 543 -0.26 -13.54 15.95
N ASP A 544 1.02 -13.34 16.27
CA ASP A 544 2.04 -13.04 15.27
C ASP A 544 3.44 -13.39 15.78
N GLN A 545 4.38 -13.47 14.84
CA GLN A 545 5.80 -13.63 15.08
C GLN A 545 6.64 -12.68 14.22
N ASN A 546 7.67 -12.09 14.84
CA ASN A 546 8.80 -11.47 14.14
C ASN A 546 10.09 -12.24 14.35
N PHE A 547 10.96 -12.25 13.34
CA PHE A 547 12.28 -12.84 13.45
C PHE A 547 13.35 -11.91 12.84
N TYR A 548 14.31 -11.49 13.66
CA TYR A 548 15.39 -10.60 13.25
C TYR A 548 16.73 -11.33 13.24
N TRP A 549 17.59 -10.99 12.30
CA TRP A 549 19.02 -11.22 12.35
C TRP A 549 19.69 -9.87 12.54
N LEU A 550 20.52 -9.77 13.56
CA LEU A 550 21.14 -8.53 14.00
C LEU A 550 22.65 -8.72 14.10
N SER A 551 23.38 -7.61 14.03
CA SER A 551 24.84 -7.59 14.14
C SER A 551 25.25 -6.76 15.35
N THR A 552 26.28 -7.20 16.05
CA THR A 552 26.92 -6.41 17.12
C THR A 552 27.66 -5.20 16.54
N GLN A 553 28.11 -5.28 15.28
CA GLN A 553 28.53 -4.12 14.51
C GLN A 553 27.30 -3.48 13.87
N LYS A 554 26.95 -2.25 14.26
CA LYS A 554 25.77 -1.57 13.73
C LYS A 554 26.06 -0.80 12.45
N ASP A 555 25.05 -0.64 11.59
CA ASP A 555 25.05 0.38 10.55
C ASP A 555 25.13 1.78 11.19
N ILE A 556 25.96 2.69 10.66
CA ILE A 556 26.06 4.08 11.11
C ILE A 556 26.00 4.99 9.88
N HIS A 557 24.95 5.81 9.78
CA HIS A 557 24.80 6.78 8.69
C HIS A 557 25.74 7.98 8.81
N ASP A 558 26.22 8.45 7.66
CA ASP A 558 26.96 9.70 7.50
C ASP A 558 26.00 10.83 7.12
N PHE A 559 25.22 11.30 8.10
CA PHE A 559 24.21 12.34 7.87
C PHE A 559 24.79 13.65 7.30
N GLU A 560 26.08 13.94 7.55
CA GLU A 560 26.79 15.09 6.99
C GLU A 560 26.98 15.00 5.46
N LYS A 561 26.86 13.80 4.89
CA LYS A 561 26.95 13.54 3.45
C LYS A 561 25.61 13.12 2.85
N THR A 562 24.51 13.50 3.48
CA THR A 562 23.17 13.27 2.93
C THR A 562 23.00 14.03 1.62
N GLU A 563 22.59 13.29 0.59
CA GLU A 563 22.08 13.81 -0.67
C GLU A 563 20.55 13.73 -0.65
N TRP A 564 19.88 14.40 -1.60
CA TRP A 564 18.41 14.47 -1.64
C TRP A 564 17.72 13.10 -1.71
N PHE A 565 18.42 12.08 -2.22
CA PHE A 565 17.90 10.73 -2.43
C PHE A 565 18.60 9.62 -1.62
N TYR A 566 19.68 9.93 -0.90
CA TYR A 566 20.56 8.92 -0.29
C TYR A 566 21.39 9.48 0.86
N THR A 567 21.48 8.73 1.96
CA THR A 567 22.45 8.99 3.04
C THR A 567 23.45 7.84 3.13
N PRO A 568 24.75 8.06 2.85
CA PRO A 568 25.75 7.00 2.91
C PRO A 568 26.00 6.49 4.33
N LEU A 569 26.68 5.36 4.44
CA LEU A 569 27.10 4.75 5.71
C LEU A 569 28.59 5.01 5.99
N LYS A 570 28.91 5.42 7.23
CA LYS A 570 30.28 5.39 7.81
C LYS A 570 30.69 3.96 8.17
N GLN A 571 29.73 3.17 8.62
CA GLN A 571 29.91 1.79 9.05
C GLN A 571 28.73 0.95 8.58
N TYR A 572 29.02 -0.28 8.18
CA TYR A 572 28.01 -1.25 7.74
C TYR A 572 27.87 -2.31 8.83
N ALA A 573 26.66 -2.81 9.05
CA ALA A 573 26.45 -4.01 9.85
C ALA A 573 27.20 -5.19 9.22
N ASP A 574 27.76 -6.08 10.04
CA ASP A 574 28.47 -7.26 9.53
C ASP A 574 27.64 -8.52 9.77
N PHE A 575 27.15 -9.10 8.67
CA PHE A 575 26.41 -10.35 8.60
C PHE A 575 27.18 -11.47 7.90
N SER A 576 28.48 -11.29 7.65
CA SER A 576 29.29 -12.27 6.91
C SER A 576 29.32 -13.65 7.57
N GLU A 577 29.20 -13.72 8.90
CA GLU A 577 29.11 -14.98 9.65
C GLU A 577 27.87 -15.81 9.32
N LEU A 578 26.80 -15.25 8.73
CA LEU A 578 25.64 -16.02 8.27
C LEU A 578 26.04 -17.13 7.29
N THR A 579 27.11 -16.94 6.51
CA THR A 579 27.62 -17.96 5.58
C THR A 579 28.14 -19.22 6.28
N GLN A 580 28.44 -19.12 7.58
CA GLN A 580 28.96 -20.20 8.42
C GLN A 580 27.87 -21.00 9.13
N MET A 581 26.58 -20.62 8.97
CA MET A 581 25.47 -21.33 9.60
C MET A 581 25.48 -22.81 9.21
N PRO A 582 25.31 -23.73 10.17
CA PRO A 582 25.16 -25.16 9.87
C PRO A 582 23.98 -25.41 8.93
N ARG A 583 24.15 -26.37 8.02
CA ARG A 583 23.10 -26.75 7.07
C ARG A 583 22.01 -27.54 7.77
N VAL A 584 20.76 -27.29 7.41
CA VAL A 584 19.59 -27.97 7.98
C VAL A 584 18.86 -28.80 6.92
N THR A 585 18.21 -29.87 7.38
CA THR A 585 17.22 -30.63 6.61
C THR A 585 15.85 -30.40 7.22
N LEU A 586 14.90 -29.95 6.39
CA LEU A 586 13.51 -29.76 6.80
C LEU A 586 12.68 -31.02 6.51
N ALA A 587 11.75 -31.32 7.41
CA ALA A 587 10.63 -32.21 7.09
C ALA A 587 9.49 -31.34 6.54
N VAL A 588 8.99 -31.68 5.36
CA VAL A 588 7.98 -30.89 4.65
C VAL A 588 6.87 -31.83 4.21
N ASN A 589 5.65 -31.57 4.64
CA ASN A 589 4.47 -32.22 4.10
C ASN A 589 3.60 -31.16 3.45
N TYR A 590 3.01 -31.46 2.31
CA TYR A 590 2.02 -30.56 1.73
C TYR A 590 0.89 -31.33 1.04
N LEU A 591 -0.27 -30.71 1.03
CA LEU A 591 -1.44 -31.19 0.32
C LEU A 591 -2.02 -30.06 -0.53
N ILE A 592 -2.69 -30.42 -1.62
CA ILE A 592 -3.36 -29.47 -2.50
C ILE A 592 -4.85 -29.73 -2.41
N ARG A 593 -5.64 -28.70 -2.09
CA ARG A 593 -7.10 -28.75 -2.15
C ARG A 593 -7.60 -27.89 -3.28
N GLN A 594 -8.61 -28.37 -3.99
CA GLN A 594 -9.32 -27.57 -4.98
C GLN A 594 -10.66 -27.11 -4.44
N ASN A 595 -10.98 -25.84 -4.64
CA ASN A 595 -12.24 -25.21 -4.29
C ASN A 595 -12.73 -24.36 -5.48
N GLY A 596 -13.55 -24.96 -6.35
CA GLY A 596 -13.99 -24.31 -7.59
C GLY A 596 -12.82 -23.97 -8.51
N ASP A 597 -12.72 -22.68 -8.86
CA ASP A 597 -11.68 -22.09 -9.72
C ASP A 597 -10.39 -21.71 -8.95
N GLU A 598 -10.31 -22.01 -7.66
CA GLU A 598 -9.13 -21.76 -6.83
C GLU A 598 -8.53 -23.08 -6.31
N GLN A 599 -7.21 -23.10 -6.17
CA GLN A 599 -6.50 -24.13 -5.43
C GLN A 599 -5.83 -23.50 -4.20
N SER A 600 -5.75 -24.30 -3.14
CA SER A 600 -4.95 -24.00 -1.98
C SER A 600 -3.88 -25.06 -1.78
N MET A 601 -2.68 -24.63 -1.39
CA MET A 601 -1.59 -25.50 -0.98
C MET A 601 -1.35 -25.32 0.52
N GLU A 602 -1.64 -26.36 1.29
CA GLU A 602 -1.41 -26.41 2.73
C GLU A 602 -0.06 -27.08 2.99
N VAL A 603 0.88 -26.37 3.60
CA VAL A 603 2.26 -26.80 3.83
C VAL A 603 2.54 -26.86 5.32
N THR A 604 3.00 -28.01 5.79
CA THR A 604 3.55 -28.18 7.15
C THR A 604 5.06 -28.35 7.08
N LEU A 605 5.78 -27.35 7.57
CA LEU A 605 7.23 -27.35 7.72
C LEU A 605 7.59 -27.76 9.14
N ARG A 606 8.64 -28.56 9.31
CA ARG A 606 9.23 -28.85 10.61
C ARG A 606 10.74 -28.80 10.56
N ASN A 607 11.32 -28.01 11.45
CA ASN A 607 12.76 -28.00 11.68
C ASN A 607 13.14 -29.16 12.61
N THR A 608 13.72 -30.22 12.04
CA THR A 608 14.17 -31.39 12.81
C THR A 608 15.61 -31.28 13.30
N ALA A 609 16.31 -30.20 12.94
CA ALA A 609 17.68 -29.96 13.38
C ALA A 609 17.71 -29.22 14.74
N ASP A 610 18.89 -29.19 15.34
CA ASP A 610 19.24 -28.38 16.51
C ASP A 610 19.66 -26.94 16.14
N THR A 611 19.72 -26.64 14.84
CA THR A 611 20.06 -25.33 14.27
C THR A 611 18.81 -24.66 13.71
N ILE A 612 18.70 -23.34 13.84
CA ILE A 612 17.65 -22.51 13.21
C ILE A 612 17.67 -22.75 11.69
N ALA A 613 16.49 -23.04 11.13
CA ALA A 613 16.27 -23.04 9.69
C ALA A 613 15.91 -21.64 9.25
N PHE A 614 16.86 -20.95 8.61
CA PHE A 614 16.80 -19.51 8.40
C PHE A 614 16.33 -19.15 7.00
N PHE A 615 15.40 -18.18 6.94
CA PHE A 615 14.94 -17.51 5.72
C PHE A 615 14.48 -18.48 4.61
N ILE A 616 13.49 -19.30 4.95
CA ILE A 616 12.88 -20.34 4.12
C ILE A 616 11.91 -19.71 3.13
N GLU A 617 12.13 -19.95 1.84
CA GLU A 617 11.26 -19.53 0.75
C GLU A 617 10.42 -20.72 0.25
N LEU A 618 9.13 -20.47 0.07
CA LEU A 618 8.15 -21.40 -0.49
C LEU A 618 7.67 -20.90 -1.86
N GLN A 619 7.67 -21.78 -2.85
CA GLN A 619 7.15 -21.48 -4.18
C GLN A 619 6.19 -22.57 -4.65
N VAL A 620 5.04 -22.16 -5.18
CA VAL A 620 4.16 -23.04 -5.95
C VAL A 620 4.64 -22.98 -7.40
N VAL A 621 5.04 -24.12 -7.96
CA VAL A 621 5.54 -24.18 -9.33
C VAL A 621 4.82 -25.26 -10.14
N SER A 622 4.79 -25.07 -11.45
CA SER A 622 4.38 -26.07 -12.44
C SER A 622 5.23 -27.34 -12.33
N GLU A 623 4.60 -28.52 -12.35
CA GLU A 623 5.30 -29.81 -12.43
C GLU A 623 5.95 -30.01 -13.81
N LYS A 624 5.40 -29.41 -14.88
CA LYS A 624 5.87 -29.60 -16.25
C LYS A 624 7.10 -28.78 -16.61
N ASN A 625 7.14 -27.50 -16.23
CA ASN A 625 8.20 -26.57 -16.65
C ASN A 625 8.89 -25.83 -15.50
N SER A 626 8.48 -26.07 -14.25
CA SER A 626 9.00 -25.39 -13.05
C SER A 626 8.85 -23.86 -13.08
N GLU A 627 7.90 -23.31 -13.85
CA GLU A 627 7.53 -21.90 -13.73
C GLU A 627 6.72 -21.66 -12.45
N VAL A 628 6.99 -20.54 -11.78
CA VAL A 628 6.25 -20.10 -10.59
C VAL A 628 4.82 -19.72 -10.98
N VAL A 629 3.85 -20.22 -10.22
CA VAL A 629 2.43 -19.87 -10.37
C VAL A 629 2.21 -18.49 -9.76
N LEU A 630 1.70 -17.56 -10.57
CA LEU A 630 1.44 -16.18 -10.19
C LEU A 630 0.10 -15.70 -10.75
N PRO A 631 -0.64 -14.85 -10.03
CA PRO A 631 -0.36 -14.41 -8.65
C PRO A 631 -0.54 -15.54 -7.62
N VAL A 632 0.11 -15.40 -6.47
CA VAL A 632 0.03 -16.37 -5.36
C VAL A 632 -0.05 -15.64 -4.03
N PHE A 633 -0.94 -16.10 -3.15
CA PHE A 633 -1.23 -15.49 -1.86
C PHE A 633 -0.80 -16.42 -0.73
N TRP A 634 0.47 -16.36 -0.34
CA TRP A 634 0.99 -17.07 0.83
C TRP A 634 0.65 -16.36 2.13
N GLU A 635 0.15 -17.08 3.14
CA GLU A 635 -0.06 -16.55 4.49
C GLU A 635 1.20 -15.91 5.08
N ASP A 636 2.35 -16.57 4.90
CA ASP A 636 3.68 -16.05 5.22
C ASP A 636 4.72 -16.72 4.31
N ASN A 637 5.88 -16.07 4.13
CA ASN A 637 6.98 -16.59 3.32
C ASN A 637 8.30 -15.91 3.75
N TYR A 638 9.44 -16.44 3.30
CA TYR A 638 10.77 -16.02 3.79
C TYR A 638 10.89 -16.15 5.33
N ILE A 639 10.28 -17.19 5.90
CA ILE A 639 10.16 -17.40 7.35
C ILE A 639 11.43 -17.99 7.97
N SER A 640 11.51 -18.06 9.30
CA SER A 640 12.54 -18.83 10.00
C SER A 640 11.92 -19.73 11.06
N LEU A 641 12.48 -20.93 11.24
CA LEU A 641 12.01 -21.92 12.22
C LEU A 641 13.10 -22.22 13.26
N LEU A 642 12.75 -22.05 14.53
CA LEU A 642 13.59 -22.45 15.65
C LEU A 642 13.81 -23.98 15.68
N PRO A 643 14.84 -24.48 16.37
CA PRO A 643 15.05 -25.91 16.56
C PRO A 643 13.80 -26.61 17.11
N GLY A 644 13.32 -27.65 16.41
CA GLY A 644 12.12 -28.40 16.79
C GLY A 644 10.78 -27.75 16.41
N GLU A 645 10.78 -26.50 15.95
CA GLU A 645 9.56 -25.78 15.58
C GLU A 645 8.88 -26.40 14.34
N SER A 646 7.55 -26.35 14.33
CA SER A 646 6.74 -26.69 13.16
C SER A 646 5.83 -25.52 12.81
N ARG A 647 5.59 -25.30 11.52
CA ARG A 647 4.67 -24.28 11.04
C ARG A 647 3.77 -24.83 9.95
N HIS A 648 2.50 -24.47 10.04
CA HIS A 648 1.53 -24.66 8.97
C HIS A 648 1.37 -23.35 8.22
N LEU A 649 1.41 -23.39 6.89
CA LEU A 649 1.23 -22.24 6.02
C LEU A 649 0.35 -22.62 4.84
N GLN A 650 -0.51 -21.71 4.42
CA GLN A 650 -1.35 -21.87 3.24
C GLN A 650 -0.95 -20.90 2.11
N ALA A 651 -1.07 -21.36 0.86
CA ALA A 651 -1.07 -20.52 -0.33
C ALA A 651 -2.38 -20.65 -1.09
N HIS A 652 -2.89 -19.56 -1.67
CA HIS A 652 -4.01 -19.57 -2.61
C HIS A 652 -3.60 -19.07 -3.99
N PHE A 653 -4.12 -19.70 -5.05
CA PHE A 653 -3.88 -19.32 -6.45
C PHE A 653 -5.02 -19.84 -7.34
N SER A 654 -5.24 -19.18 -8.48
CA SER A 654 -6.32 -19.53 -9.41
C SER A 654 -5.93 -20.73 -10.28
N THR A 655 -6.87 -21.63 -10.55
CA THR A 655 -6.65 -22.75 -11.47
C THR A 655 -6.49 -22.29 -12.92
N LYS A 656 -6.95 -21.08 -13.25
CA LYS A 656 -6.80 -20.49 -14.58
C LYS A 656 -5.33 -20.21 -14.91
N ASP A 657 -4.52 -19.94 -13.89
CA ASP A 657 -3.09 -19.65 -14.04
C ASP A 657 -2.26 -20.92 -14.29
N LEU A 658 -2.85 -22.11 -14.05
CA LEU A 658 -2.16 -23.40 -14.17
C LEU A 658 -2.10 -23.95 -15.60
N LYS A 659 -2.92 -23.43 -16.53
CA LYS A 659 -3.00 -23.92 -17.93
C LYS A 659 -3.08 -25.46 -18.03
N ASP A 660 -3.97 -26.06 -17.24
CA ASP A 660 -4.18 -27.51 -17.09
C ASP A 660 -2.99 -28.32 -16.54
N ASP A 661 -1.99 -27.67 -15.95
CA ASP A 661 -0.87 -28.35 -15.31
C ASP A 661 -1.11 -28.65 -13.83
N ARG A 662 -0.34 -29.61 -13.30
CA ARG A 662 -0.26 -29.88 -11.86
C ARG A 662 0.81 -29.01 -11.23
N VAL A 663 0.68 -28.78 -9.93
CA VAL A 663 1.66 -28.03 -9.16
C VAL A 663 2.39 -28.90 -8.14
N LYS A 664 3.61 -28.47 -7.82
CA LYS A 664 4.44 -28.99 -6.74
C LYS A 664 4.97 -27.82 -5.90
N LEU A 665 5.35 -28.13 -4.67
CA LEU A 665 6.04 -27.20 -3.77
C LEU A 665 7.55 -27.25 -4.03
N GLU A 666 8.17 -26.09 -4.20
CA GLU A 666 9.62 -25.91 -4.07
C GLU A 666 9.94 -25.15 -2.78
N VAL A 667 10.93 -25.65 -2.04
CA VAL A 667 11.36 -25.08 -0.75
C VAL A 667 12.85 -24.82 -0.82
N THR A 668 13.25 -23.57 -0.61
CA THR A 668 14.64 -23.16 -0.45
C THR A 668 14.83 -22.42 0.86
N GLY A 669 16.06 -22.11 1.26
CA GLY A 669 16.31 -21.28 2.41
C GLY A 669 17.78 -20.96 2.62
N TRP A 670 18.12 -20.08 3.56
CA TRP A 670 19.50 -19.63 3.80
C TRP A 670 20.49 -20.79 4.02
N ASN A 671 20.18 -21.62 5.00
CA ASN A 671 20.96 -22.80 5.36
C ASN A 671 20.23 -24.12 5.10
N VAL A 672 19.08 -24.09 4.43
CA VAL A 672 18.35 -25.30 4.01
C VAL A 672 19.11 -25.96 2.84
N LYS A 673 19.56 -27.20 3.04
CA LYS A 673 20.28 -27.96 2.01
C LYS A 673 19.37 -28.94 1.29
N ASP A 674 18.61 -29.71 2.07
CA ASP A 674 17.76 -30.80 1.60
C ASP A 674 16.39 -30.67 2.29
N CYS A 675 15.33 -31.05 1.58
CA CYS A 675 13.98 -31.14 2.13
C CYS A 675 13.46 -32.57 1.95
N LYS A 676 12.96 -33.19 3.01
CA LYS A 676 12.19 -34.43 2.91
C LYS A 676 10.74 -34.05 2.63
N ILE A 677 10.42 -33.88 1.35
CA ILE A 677 9.11 -33.45 0.88
C ILE A 677 8.21 -34.66 0.64
N ASN A 678 7.10 -34.76 1.36
CA ASN A 678 6.02 -35.71 1.08
C ASN A 678 4.79 -34.94 0.58
N LYS A 679 4.28 -35.33 -0.59
CA LYS A 679 2.98 -34.90 -1.09
C LYS A 679 1.94 -35.89 -0.55
N GLU A 680 1.00 -35.41 0.24
CA GLU A 680 -0.06 -36.24 0.84
C GLU A 680 -1.21 -36.55 -0.12
#